data_AF-A0AAN4T8W5-F1
#
_entry.id   AF-A0AAN4T8W5-F1
#
_cell.length_a   1.000
_cell.length_b   1.000
_cell.length_c   1.000
_cell.angle_alpha   90.00
_cell.angle_beta   90.00
_cell.angle_gamma   90.00
#
_symmetry.space_group_name_H-M   'P 1'
#
loop_
_entity.id
_entity.type
_entity.pdbx_description
1 polymer ?
#
loop_
_entity_poly.entity_id
_entity_poly.type
_entity_poly.pdbx_seq_one_letter_code
_entity_poly.pdbx_strand_id
1 'polypeptide(L)'
;MAATVASWFGYTPSAPRDQKLPDELPKALPASWYYSPEIYQLERRAIFSKKWILVTHKLRFTKPGDFLRFEEAGFSFVLCLDREGNFNGFHNICRHRAFPLISEDEGNARILSCKYHGWSYGLNGKLAKAPKFEDVPGFQKEDQSLFPVHVHTDALGFIWVNLDSSPNPVPWEEDFNGVDRQERFQRFDFTQYKFDHTWQMAGDYNWKTLADNYNECYHCTVAHPDVAKLADLSYYYTVSTPGHIQHFSRPKPDKVDEDIQNASTYYFPNACMTVSPHFFYMMRCVPTSAATCSMEYEVYRHINASDEDFEYIDSFFKRVLDEDKHLCNAAQKNLNAGVFVNGQLHPDLESAPLFFQNTVRTLLRSHRDEERKMKREIWPARQHSAGQATAEDIAFCSGRHVETPKAYSRGLQSRGSTSESSKTREMSLTPGNPSDESSLDNADILPFAMPPKEIVAEGIALYFQYCHKQPLWLFLPDSLSIPERCRSEVLFGILSLALRYSNNPFLDGRTDRMCRQYAEAARSYVMFRIVQGTVDLSTLQCLCLIALAEYIANDTHLAWLHIGLATNLAKCAGLDIEQHKGESTPALEERRRVFWSIHLLNQQYAPHSMQLNMLRDIQNPKYMAVNVDSPREMGMKPPQTPQENGALGGIWVYMVQLSTLWSEVQHYVSHCASGDTTPPWSVDSGYCIIGAHLMDIETKFPTSHRYDSVRFQERSPEELNRAREYWSPWLYLQFTYHAVHSVLNHPFLYSWRPQQSAQLAVPNTFWKTSSELALIHTTWTARLIDMITEKEYQLSDPFLGHVVAIAATILIYYCRAADPTVRESAQRKLETCTRFLSDLATKWPRIQAIHHKIEGLIQSAFAVSPHSADHRQPRRTLSIDTSLMWDILCYNSTKSPFASPGDGLFDASFLQPPGQKHPDQTTVETEIFHRSARTVDTSDGGQALPPFSSTVHHRGASENSQSGPWSGTNSIAAEGGPSQGPLPREALGWSGLGFPGDVSFMDVTRDPFFQFQDHENPYQGIWEIGNL
;
A
#
# COMPACT_ATOMS: atom_id res chain seq x y z
N MET A 1 17.53 -45.70 45.93
CA MET A 1 17.86 -47.15 45.90
C MET A 1 16.67 -48.09 46.12
N ALA A 2 15.41 -47.64 46.16
CA ALA A 2 14.25 -48.55 46.19
C ALA A 2 13.70 -48.93 44.80
N ALA A 3 14.02 -48.16 43.75
CA ALA A 3 13.55 -48.40 42.38
C ALA A 3 14.23 -49.60 41.68
N THR A 4 15.36 -50.08 42.18
CA THR A 4 16.22 -51.06 41.51
C THR A 4 15.75 -52.52 41.65
N VAL A 5 14.63 -52.78 42.34
CA VAL A 5 14.13 -54.15 42.62
C VAL A 5 12.90 -54.51 41.77
N ALA A 6 12.18 -53.52 41.22
CA ALA A 6 10.95 -53.75 40.46
C ALA A 6 11.17 -54.40 39.08
N SER A 7 12.36 -54.25 38.49
CA SER A 7 12.68 -54.78 37.15
C SER A 7 12.83 -56.31 37.09
N TRP A 8 12.95 -57.00 38.24
CA TRP A 8 13.09 -58.46 38.29
C TRP A 8 11.76 -59.23 38.22
N PHE A 9 10.60 -58.56 38.35
CA PHE A 9 9.29 -59.22 38.39
C PHE A 9 8.39 -58.97 37.17
N GLY A 10 8.95 -58.51 36.04
CA GLY A 10 8.27 -58.53 34.75
C GLY A 10 7.06 -57.58 34.60
N TYR A 11 6.87 -56.63 35.50
CA TYR A 11 5.85 -55.59 35.37
C TYR A 11 6.35 -54.41 34.53
N THR A 12 6.20 -54.52 33.21
CA THR A 12 6.10 -53.33 32.34
C THR A 12 4.80 -52.60 32.63
N PRO A 13 4.80 -51.29 32.93
CA PRO A 13 3.57 -50.51 32.95
C PRO A 13 2.99 -50.49 31.53
N SER A 14 1.87 -51.17 31.32
CA SER A 14 1.10 -51.05 30.10
C SER A 14 0.60 -49.62 29.97
N ALA A 15 0.83 -48.99 28.81
CA ALA A 15 0.19 -47.72 28.47
C ALA A 15 -1.34 -47.83 28.68
N PRO A 16 -2.02 -46.77 29.17
CA PRO A 16 -3.45 -46.83 29.47
C PRO A 16 -4.28 -47.00 28.19
N ARG A 17 -4.58 -48.26 27.84
CA ARG A 17 -5.36 -48.62 26.64
C ARG A 17 -6.87 -48.68 26.86
N ASP A 18 -7.35 -48.42 28.08
CA ASP A 18 -8.77 -48.42 28.45
C ASP A 18 -9.36 -47.00 28.59
N GLN A 19 -9.12 -46.15 27.60
CA GLN A 19 -10.12 -45.13 27.24
C GLN A 19 -10.86 -45.63 26.00
N LYS A 20 -12.18 -45.82 26.12
CA LYS A 20 -13.03 -46.01 24.95
C LYS A 20 -12.85 -44.79 24.03
N LEU A 21 -12.27 -45.02 22.85
CA LEU A 21 -12.37 -44.07 21.75
C LEU A 21 -13.86 -43.71 21.55
N PRO A 22 -14.21 -42.42 21.41
CA PRO A 22 -15.58 -42.04 21.08
C PRO A 22 -16.01 -42.69 19.76
N ASP A 23 -17.28 -43.07 19.64
CA ASP A 23 -17.81 -43.85 18.51
C ASP A 23 -17.67 -43.14 17.13
N GLU A 24 -17.33 -41.85 17.11
CA GLU A 24 -16.75 -41.16 15.94
C GLU A 24 -15.39 -40.56 16.29
N LEU A 25 -14.39 -40.79 15.41
CA LEU A 25 -13.10 -40.08 15.47
C LEU A 25 -13.31 -38.56 15.35
N PRO A 26 -12.56 -37.72 16.08
CA PRO A 26 -12.67 -36.27 15.95
C PRO A 26 -12.35 -35.82 14.52
N LYS A 27 -13.29 -35.14 13.89
CA LYS A 27 -13.13 -34.64 12.52
C LYS A 27 -12.28 -33.36 12.53
N ALA A 28 -11.52 -33.10 11.46
CA ALA A 28 -10.80 -31.83 11.31
C ALA A 28 -11.75 -30.62 11.26
N LEU A 29 -11.24 -29.41 11.46
CA LEU A 29 -11.99 -28.18 11.21
C LEU A 29 -12.31 -28.05 9.70
N PRO A 30 -13.47 -27.48 9.34
CA PRO A 30 -13.75 -27.17 7.94
C PRO A 30 -12.92 -25.95 7.50
N ALA A 31 -12.50 -25.96 6.23
CA ALA A 31 -11.65 -24.93 5.62
C ALA A 31 -12.17 -23.51 5.84
N SER A 32 -13.49 -23.33 5.86
CA SER A 32 -14.14 -22.03 6.12
C SER A 32 -13.76 -21.39 7.45
N TRP A 33 -13.34 -22.17 8.46
CA TRP A 33 -12.87 -21.62 9.73
C TRP A 33 -11.47 -20.99 9.63
N TYR A 34 -10.73 -21.28 8.56
CA TYR A 34 -9.41 -20.71 8.28
C TYR A 34 -9.47 -19.49 7.37
N TYR A 35 -10.64 -19.07 6.87
CA TYR A 35 -10.76 -17.86 6.03
C TYR A 35 -12.00 -16.98 6.27
N SER A 36 -13.02 -17.44 7.00
CA SER A 36 -14.23 -16.64 7.28
C SER A 36 -13.95 -15.47 8.24
N PRO A 37 -14.26 -14.21 7.84
CA PRO A 37 -14.22 -13.06 8.74
C PRO A 37 -15.13 -13.21 9.97
N GLU A 38 -16.28 -13.89 9.81
CA GLU A 38 -17.27 -14.11 10.86
C GLU A 38 -16.76 -15.10 11.93
N ILE A 39 -15.99 -16.11 11.51
CA ILE A 39 -15.28 -17.01 12.43
C ILE A 39 -14.16 -16.25 13.14
N TYR A 40 -13.38 -15.44 12.43
CA TYR A 40 -12.34 -14.63 13.07
C TYR A 40 -12.91 -13.66 14.13
N GLN A 41 -14.00 -12.94 13.83
CA GLN A 41 -14.66 -12.08 14.84
C GLN A 41 -15.24 -12.87 16.01
N LEU A 42 -15.64 -14.14 15.83
CA LEU A 42 -16.02 -15.02 16.93
C LEU A 42 -14.80 -15.49 17.75
N GLU A 43 -13.69 -15.82 17.11
CA GLU A 43 -12.41 -16.18 17.77
C GLU A 43 -11.91 -15.03 18.65
N ARG A 44 -11.96 -13.80 18.15
CA ARG A 44 -11.63 -12.59 18.93
C ARG A 44 -12.45 -12.46 20.22
N ARG A 45 -13.73 -12.85 20.20
CA ARG A 45 -14.66 -12.78 21.37
C ARG A 45 -14.61 -13.98 22.29
N ALA A 46 -14.37 -15.16 21.74
CA ALA A 46 -14.44 -16.43 22.45
C ALA A 46 -13.09 -16.89 23.02
N ILE A 47 -11.99 -16.49 22.38
CA ILE A 47 -10.63 -16.92 22.69
C ILE A 47 -9.81 -15.70 23.13
N PHE A 48 -9.42 -14.84 22.18
CA PHE A 48 -8.41 -13.78 22.42
C PHE A 48 -8.83 -12.67 23.40
N SER A 49 -10.11 -12.60 23.78
CA SER A 49 -10.58 -11.67 24.84
C SER A 49 -11.10 -12.34 26.12
N LYS A 50 -11.02 -13.67 26.24
CA LYS A 50 -11.39 -14.42 27.46
C LYS A 50 -10.25 -15.24 28.07
N LYS A 51 -9.31 -15.69 27.24
CA LYS A 51 -8.24 -16.60 27.64
C LYS A 51 -6.98 -15.85 28.04
N TRP A 52 -6.16 -16.50 28.86
CA TRP A 52 -4.81 -16.03 29.13
C TRP A 52 -3.91 -16.26 27.91
N ILE A 53 -3.11 -15.25 27.61
CA ILE A 53 -2.30 -15.14 26.39
C ILE A 53 -0.86 -14.90 26.84
N LEU A 54 0.06 -15.76 26.40
CA LEU A 54 1.49 -15.58 26.67
C LEU A 54 2.02 -14.46 25.77
N VAL A 55 2.60 -13.41 26.36
CA VAL A 55 3.03 -12.21 25.63
C VAL A 55 4.54 -12.00 25.61
N THR A 56 5.24 -12.23 26.72
CA THR A 56 6.69 -11.97 26.83
C THR A 56 7.28 -12.63 28.08
N HIS A 57 8.58 -12.44 28.34
CA HIS A 57 9.24 -12.83 29.60
C HIS A 57 9.76 -11.60 30.36
N LYS A 58 9.76 -11.67 31.71
CA LYS A 58 10.19 -10.58 32.59
C LYS A 58 11.61 -10.06 32.31
N LEU A 59 12.48 -10.88 31.70
CA LEU A 59 13.85 -10.50 31.34
C LEU A 59 13.96 -9.36 30.31
N ARG A 60 12.88 -9.00 29.59
CA ARG A 60 12.85 -7.79 28.75
C ARG A 60 12.72 -6.48 29.54
N PHE A 61 12.34 -6.55 30.83
CA PHE A 61 12.15 -5.37 31.67
C PHE A 61 13.33 -5.25 32.65
N THR A 62 14.22 -4.30 32.37
CA THR A 62 15.48 -4.14 33.10
C THR A 62 15.38 -3.18 34.29
N LYS A 63 14.45 -2.23 34.24
CA LYS A 63 14.30 -1.16 35.23
C LYS A 63 12.87 -0.60 35.27
N PRO A 64 12.44 0.00 36.40
CA PRO A 64 11.17 0.71 36.49
C PRO A 64 10.94 1.73 35.37
N GLY A 65 9.71 1.76 34.86
CA GLY A 65 9.31 2.56 33.71
C GLY A 65 9.52 1.89 32.36
N ASP A 66 10.23 0.75 32.28
CA ASP A 66 10.32 -0.01 31.03
C ASP A 66 8.92 -0.45 30.60
N PHE A 67 8.62 -0.26 29.31
CA PHE A 67 7.35 -0.63 28.70
C PHE A 67 7.58 -1.41 27.40
N LEU A 68 6.63 -2.28 27.09
CA LEU A 68 6.51 -3.01 25.82
C LEU A 68 5.09 -2.83 25.29
N ARG A 69 4.96 -2.53 24.00
CA ARG A 69 3.68 -2.45 23.29
C ARG A 69 3.45 -3.75 22.53
N PHE A 70 2.22 -4.23 22.60
CA PHE A 70 1.78 -5.44 21.92
C PHE A 70 0.50 -5.20 21.14
N GLU A 71 0.26 -6.07 20.16
CA GLU A 71 -1.04 -6.26 19.53
C GLU A 71 -1.33 -7.76 19.50
N GLU A 72 -2.59 -8.14 19.74
CA GLU A 72 -3.05 -9.52 19.70
C GLU A 72 -4.47 -9.53 19.14
N ALA A 73 -4.69 -10.20 18.00
CA ALA A 73 -5.98 -10.23 17.30
C ALA A 73 -6.65 -8.83 17.15
N GLY A 74 -5.87 -7.80 16.80
CA GLY A 74 -6.35 -6.41 16.67
C GLY A 74 -6.70 -5.70 17.98
N PHE A 75 -6.28 -6.21 19.14
CA PHE A 75 -6.31 -5.50 20.42
C PHE A 75 -4.92 -4.97 20.76
N SER A 76 -4.72 -3.65 20.73
CA SER A 76 -3.44 -3.05 21.14
C SER A 76 -3.42 -2.73 22.64
N PHE A 77 -2.34 -3.13 23.31
CA PHE A 77 -2.09 -2.90 24.73
C PHE A 77 -0.60 -2.64 25.00
N VAL A 78 -0.33 -2.13 26.19
CA VAL A 78 1.00 -1.85 26.72
C VAL A 78 1.15 -2.57 28.04
N LEU A 79 2.27 -3.25 28.22
CA LEU A 79 2.78 -3.68 29.52
C LEU A 79 3.85 -2.70 30.00
N CYS A 80 3.85 -2.37 31.28
CA CYS A 80 4.93 -1.58 31.89
C CYS A 80 5.27 -2.05 33.30
N LEU A 81 6.56 -1.95 33.66
CA LEU A 81 7.06 -2.18 35.01
C LEU A 81 6.93 -0.89 35.83
N ASP A 82 6.18 -0.92 36.94
CA ASP A 82 6.06 0.23 37.84
C ASP A 82 7.29 0.41 38.77
N ARG A 83 7.21 1.35 39.73
CA ARG A 83 8.34 1.65 40.64
C ARG A 83 8.39 0.72 41.84
N GLU A 84 7.28 0.06 42.10
CA GLU A 84 7.03 -0.89 43.17
C GLU A 84 7.45 -2.31 42.75
N GLY A 85 7.68 -2.54 41.45
CA GLY A 85 8.17 -3.78 40.87
C GLY A 85 7.08 -4.65 40.22
N ASN A 86 5.86 -4.13 40.05
CA ASN A 86 4.74 -4.87 39.46
C ASN A 86 4.63 -4.61 37.95
N PHE A 87 4.23 -5.65 37.22
CA PHE A 87 3.82 -5.52 35.82
C PHE A 87 2.36 -5.07 35.75
N ASN A 88 2.13 -3.94 35.09
CA ASN A 88 0.81 -3.38 34.85
C ASN A 88 0.50 -3.43 33.35
N GLY A 89 -0.75 -3.75 32.99
CA GLY A 89 -1.22 -3.83 31.62
C GLY A 89 -2.38 -2.88 31.35
N PHE A 90 -2.36 -2.20 30.20
CA PHE A 90 -3.44 -1.30 29.78
C PHE A 90 -3.68 -1.37 28.28
N HIS A 91 -4.93 -1.24 27.83
CA HIS A 91 -5.20 -0.96 26.42
C HIS A 91 -4.53 0.36 26.00
N ASN A 92 -3.88 0.38 24.84
CA ASN A 92 -3.11 1.53 24.34
C ASN A 92 -4.04 2.61 23.76
N ILE A 93 -4.98 3.10 24.57
CA ILE A 93 -6.11 3.94 24.15
C ILE A 93 -6.27 5.08 25.16
N CYS A 94 -6.00 6.31 24.73
CA CYS A 94 -6.25 7.48 25.56
C CYS A 94 -7.75 7.66 25.83
N ARG A 95 -8.12 7.74 27.12
CA ARG A 95 -9.51 7.87 27.59
C ARG A 95 -10.25 9.12 27.11
N HIS A 96 -9.54 10.14 26.62
CA HIS A 96 -10.14 11.36 26.06
C HIS A 96 -10.76 11.13 24.67
N ARG A 97 -9.95 10.74 23.67
CA ARG A 97 -10.34 10.64 22.26
C ARG A 97 -9.60 9.51 21.53
N ALA A 98 -9.44 8.36 22.20
CA ALA A 98 -8.92 7.08 21.71
C ALA A 98 -7.50 7.04 21.09
N PHE A 99 -6.80 8.17 20.96
CA PHE A 99 -5.44 8.22 20.40
C PHE A 99 -4.45 7.36 21.22
N PRO A 100 -3.51 6.63 20.58
CA PRO A 100 -2.54 5.78 21.28
C PRO A 100 -1.65 6.57 22.23
N LEU A 101 -1.32 5.97 23.38
CA LEU A 101 -0.45 6.60 24.37
C LEU A 101 1.02 6.45 24.01
N ILE A 102 1.35 5.27 23.47
CA ILE A 102 2.68 4.87 23.04
C ILE A 102 2.58 4.46 21.56
N SER A 103 3.51 4.93 20.75
CA SER A 103 3.64 4.56 19.33
C SER A 103 4.80 3.60 19.11
N GLU A 104 5.83 3.77 19.95
CA GLU A 104 7.05 2.99 20.05
C GLU A 104 6.75 1.54 20.49
N ASP A 105 7.54 0.57 20.03
CA ASP A 105 7.34 -0.86 20.40
C ASP A 105 7.86 -1.18 21.80
N GLU A 106 8.94 -0.51 22.21
CA GLU A 106 9.54 -0.61 23.53
C GLU A 106 10.15 0.74 23.95
N GLY A 107 10.43 0.88 25.24
CA GLY A 107 11.13 2.05 25.76
C GLY A 107 11.04 2.18 27.28
N ASN A 108 11.38 3.36 27.81
CA ASN A 108 11.25 3.68 29.23
C ASN A 108 10.49 5.00 29.42
N ALA A 109 9.46 4.99 30.27
CA ALA A 109 8.63 6.15 30.57
C ALA A 109 8.44 6.34 32.08
N ARG A 110 8.47 7.61 32.53
CA ARG A 110 8.09 7.96 33.92
C ARG A 110 6.59 8.24 34.08
N ILE A 111 5.90 8.49 32.97
CA ILE A 111 4.49 8.83 32.84
C ILE A 111 4.04 8.51 31.41
N LEU A 112 2.86 7.94 31.23
CA LEU A 112 2.30 7.62 29.92
C LEU A 112 1.54 8.85 29.42
N SER A 113 2.06 9.57 28.41
CA SER A 113 1.52 10.87 28.01
C SER A 113 0.97 10.85 26.59
N CYS A 114 -0.33 11.09 26.44
CA CYS A 114 -1.01 11.15 25.15
C CYS A 114 -0.53 12.36 24.32
N LYS A 115 0.13 12.09 23.19
CA LYS A 115 0.66 13.11 22.27
C LYS A 115 -0.43 14.00 21.62
N TYR A 116 -1.72 13.61 21.67
CA TYR A 116 -2.81 14.36 21.02
C TYR A 116 -3.29 15.59 21.82
N HIS A 117 -3.53 15.44 23.13
CA HIS A 117 -4.10 16.51 23.98
C HIS A 117 -3.39 16.65 25.35
N GLY A 118 -2.25 15.98 25.56
CA GLY A 118 -1.47 16.11 26.79
C GLY A 118 -2.13 15.54 28.06
N TRP A 119 -3.09 14.61 27.91
CA TRP A 119 -3.55 13.79 29.03
C TRP A 119 -2.45 12.80 29.41
N SER A 120 -2.09 12.77 30.70
CA SER A 120 -0.96 11.98 31.21
C SER A 120 -1.38 11.08 32.37
N TYR A 121 -0.96 9.82 32.30
CA TYR A 121 -1.34 8.74 33.22
C TYR A 121 -0.11 8.19 33.92
N GLY A 122 -0.24 7.78 35.19
CA GLY A 122 0.81 7.05 35.89
C GLY A 122 1.08 5.67 35.28
N LEU A 123 2.17 5.02 35.69
CA LEU A 123 2.47 3.63 35.31
C LEU A 123 1.45 2.62 35.91
N ASN A 124 0.65 3.06 36.87
CA ASN A 124 -0.53 2.35 37.40
C ASN A 124 -1.83 2.72 36.66
N GLY A 125 -1.75 3.34 35.48
CA GLY A 125 -2.88 3.70 34.62
C GLY A 125 -3.77 4.86 35.11
N LYS A 126 -3.59 5.35 36.34
CA LYS A 126 -4.42 6.44 36.89
C LYS A 126 -4.14 7.75 36.17
N LEU A 127 -5.19 8.51 35.84
CA LEU A 127 -5.06 9.83 35.21
C LEU A 127 -4.42 10.82 36.18
N ALA A 128 -3.17 11.23 35.91
CA ALA A 128 -2.47 12.23 36.70
C ALA A 128 -2.91 13.66 36.30
N LYS A 129 -2.96 13.92 34.99
CA LYS A 129 -3.26 15.26 34.45
C LYS A 129 -4.14 15.16 33.20
N ALA A 130 -5.21 15.97 33.19
CA ALA A 130 -5.98 16.32 32.01
C ALA A 130 -5.96 17.86 31.90
N PRO A 131 -5.22 18.46 30.95
CA PRO A 131 -5.07 19.91 30.89
C PRO A 131 -6.40 20.63 30.63
N LYS A 132 -6.70 21.66 31.43
CA LYS A 132 -7.94 22.48 31.36
C LYS A 132 -9.21 21.75 31.81
N PHE A 133 -9.08 20.64 32.54
CA PHE A 133 -10.20 19.93 33.16
C PHE A 133 -10.34 20.22 34.67
N GLU A 134 -9.46 21.06 35.23
CA GLU A 134 -9.43 21.40 36.65
C GLU A 134 -10.73 22.05 37.16
N ASP A 135 -11.36 22.90 36.33
CA ASP A 135 -12.59 23.65 36.67
C ASP A 135 -13.86 23.12 35.96
N VAL A 136 -13.79 21.96 35.29
CA VAL A 136 -14.92 21.41 34.51
C VAL A 136 -15.94 20.74 35.43
N PRO A 137 -17.20 21.23 35.54
CA PRO A 137 -18.18 20.67 36.45
C PRO A 137 -18.50 19.21 36.13
N GLY A 138 -18.46 18.34 37.15
CA GLY A 138 -18.76 16.92 37.02
C GLY A 138 -17.62 16.04 36.50
N PHE A 139 -16.46 16.60 36.15
CA PHE A 139 -15.30 15.81 35.75
C PHE A 139 -14.59 15.21 36.99
N GLN A 140 -14.55 13.87 37.07
CA GLN A 140 -13.74 13.13 38.05
C GLN A 140 -12.55 12.49 37.31
N LYS A 141 -11.34 12.57 37.88
CA LYS A 141 -10.14 11.98 37.24
C LYS A 141 -10.12 10.46 37.35
N GLU A 142 -10.70 9.96 38.43
CA GLU A 142 -10.71 8.57 38.86
C GLU A 142 -11.41 7.69 37.81
N ASP A 143 -12.56 8.15 37.31
CA ASP A 143 -13.37 7.52 36.25
C ASP A 143 -12.64 7.45 34.90
N GLN A 144 -11.56 8.22 34.74
CA GLN A 144 -10.80 8.39 33.50
C GLN A 144 -9.43 7.71 33.54
N SER A 145 -9.22 6.77 34.46
CA SER A 145 -8.06 5.87 34.44
C SER A 145 -8.01 5.02 33.16
N LEU A 146 -6.82 4.60 32.73
CA LEU A 146 -6.67 3.72 31.57
C LEU A 146 -7.46 2.43 31.76
N PHE A 147 -7.93 1.87 30.64
CA PHE A 147 -8.62 0.58 30.66
C PHE A 147 -7.59 -0.53 30.95
N PRO A 148 -7.71 -1.23 32.10
CA PRO A 148 -6.72 -2.22 32.50
C PRO A 148 -6.82 -3.47 31.63
N VAL A 149 -5.68 -4.14 31.51
CA VAL A 149 -5.52 -5.51 31.03
C VAL A 149 -5.00 -6.32 32.22
N HIS A 150 -5.57 -7.50 32.47
CA HIS A 150 -5.10 -8.35 33.56
C HIS A 150 -3.72 -8.92 33.22
N VAL A 151 -2.83 -8.97 34.20
CA VAL A 151 -1.46 -9.45 34.05
C VAL A 151 -1.19 -10.52 35.10
N HIS A 152 -0.55 -11.62 34.69
CA HIS A 152 -0.03 -12.67 35.57
C HIS A 152 1.43 -12.94 35.20
N THR A 153 2.28 -13.19 36.20
CA THR A 153 3.67 -13.63 35.99
C THR A 153 3.85 -14.98 36.66
N ASP A 154 4.21 -16.00 35.88
CA ASP A 154 4.35 -17.36 36.39
C ASP A 154 5.68 -17.60 37.13
N ALA A 155 5.88 -18.81 37.68
CA ALA A 155 7.08 -19.14 38.44
C ALA A 155 8.38 -19.11 37.60
N LEU A 156 8.31 -19.29 36.27
CA LEU A 156 9.47 -19.21 35.37
C LEU A 156 9.77 -17.75 34.98
N GLY A 157 8.78 -16.86 35.10
CA GLY A 157 8.88 -15.44 34.79
C GLY A 157 8.27 -15.04 33.46
N PHE A 158 7.50 -15.92 32.80
CA PHE A 158 6.70 -15.52 31.65
C PHE A 158 5.55 -14.63 32.09
N ILE A 159 5.23 -13.65 31.26
CA ILE A 159 4.16 -12.68 31.49
C ILE A 159 3.00 -13.02 30.57
N TRP A 160 1.84 -13.16 31.21
CA TRP A 160 0.57 -13.56 30.64
C TRP A 160 -0.42 -12.41 30.76
N VAL A 161 -1.28 -12.23 29.75
CA VAL A 161 -2.37 -11.24 29.80
C VAL A 161 -3.73 -11.86 29.58
N ASN A 162 -4.76 -11.24 30.17
CA ASN A 162 -6.16 -11.51 29.82
C ASN A 162 -6.87 -10.18 29.56
N LEU A 163 -7.54 -10.08 28.41
CA LEU A 163 -8.18 -8.85 27.93
C LEU A 163 -9.65 -8.73 28.38
N ASP A 164 -10.20 -9.69 29.13
CA ASP A 164 -11.57 -9.60 29.67
C ASP A 164 -11.70 -8.34 30.55
N SER A 165 -12.73 -7.52 30.32
CA SER A 165 -12.94 -6.26 31.07
C SER A 165 -13.62 -6.45 32.42
N SER A 166 -14.01 -7.68 32.77
CA SER A 166 -14.56 -7.99 34.09
C SER A 166 -13.48 -7.93 35.17
N PRO A 167 -13.78 -7.46 36.40
CA PRO A 167 -12.76 -7.34 37.46
C PRO A 167 -12.09 -8.66 37.86
N ASN A 168 -12.74 -9.79 37.58
CA ASN A 168 -12.27 -11.14 37.89
C ASN A 168 -12.36 -11.97 36.59
N PRO A 169 -11.28 -12.03 35.79
CA PRO A 169 -11.23 -12.95 34.64
C PRO A 169 -11.20 -14.40 35.13
N VAL A 170 -11.22 -15.35 34.21
CA VAL A 170 -10.91 -16.75 34.52
C VAL A 170 -9.55 -16.83 35.26
N PRO A 171 -9.39 -17.60 36.35
CA PRO A 171 -8.10 -17.78 37.00
C PRO A 171 -7.05 -18.36 36.03
N TRP A 172 -5.79 -17.92 36.11
CA TRP A 172 -4.73 -18.41 35.22
C TRP A 172 -4.53 -19.93 35.38
N GLU A 173 -4.64 -20.42 36.62
CA GLU A 173 -4.55 -21.83 36.97
C GLU A 173 -5.65 -22.70 36.34
N GLU A 174 -6.81 -22.14 35.97
CA GLU A 174 -7.87 -22.92 35.30
C GLU A 174 -7.45 -23.37 33.89
N ASP A 175 -6.65 -22.55 33.21
CA ASP A 175 -6.08 -22.88 31.90
C ASP A 175 -4.67 -23.50 32.00
N PHE A 176 -3.87 -23.13 33.02
CA PHE A 176 -2.42 -23.35 33.02
C PHE A 176 -1.81 -23.98 34.29
N ASN A 177 -2.61 -24.52 35.21
CA ASN A 177 -2.10 -25.13 36.45
C ASN A 177 -0.96 -26.14 36.20
N GLY A 178 0.23 -25.85 36.75
CA GLY A 178 1.42 -26.70 36.67
C GLY A 178 2.23 -26.56 35.38
N VAL A 179 1.83 -25.72 34.42
CA VAL A 179 2.57 -25.53 33.16
C VAL A 179 3.95 -24.89 33.40
N ASP A 180 4.09 -24.12 34.47
CA ASP A 180 5.31 -23.49 34.98
C ASP A 180 6.20 -24.44 35.81
N ARG A 181 5.71 -25.67 36.09
CA ARG A 181 6.34 -26.65 37.00
C ARG A 181 6.60 -27.99 36.33
N GLN A 182 6.58 -28.04 35.00
CA GLN A 182 6.89 -29.26 34.23
C GLN A 182 8.28 -29.79 34.62
N GLU A 183 8.39 -31.08 34.91
CA GLU A 183 9.64 -31.71 35.38
C GLU A 183 10.81 -31.45 34.42
N ARG A 184 10.55 -31.48 33.11
CA ARG A 184 11.52 -31.19 32.04
C ARG A 184 12.11 -29.78 32.04
N PHE A 185 11.53 -28.84 32.79
CA PHE A 185 12.07 -27.50 33.00
C PHE A 185 13.02 -27.40 34.20
N GLN A 186 13.04 -28.37 35.13
CA GLN A 186 13.87 -28.31 36.34
C GLN A 186 15.38 -28.28 36.04
N ARG A 187 15.80 -28.68 34.83
CA ARG A 187 17.19 -28.60 34.35
C ARG A 187 17.59 -27.22 33.80
N PHE A 188 16.64 -26.29 33.65
CA PHE A 188 16.87 -24.96 33.08
C PHE A 188 16.63 -23.88 34.14
N ASP A 189 17.68 -23.16 34.50
CA ASP A 189 17.57 -21.97 35.33
C ASP A 189 17.27 -20.76 34.45
N PHE A 190 15.99 -20.38 34.34
CA PHE A 190 15.55 -19.23 33.55
C PHE A 190 16.16 -17.89 34.00
N THR A 191 16.80 -17.83 35.18
CA THR A 191 17.54 -16.62 35.62
C THR A 191 18.95 -16.51 35.01
N GLN A 192 19.47 -17.58 34.42
CA GLN A 192 20.77 -17.61 33.72
C GLN A 192 20.66 -17.30 32.22
N TYR A 193 19.54 -16.73 31.79
CA TYR A 193 19.36 -16.22 30.43
C TYR A 193 19.23 -14.69 30.45
N LYS A 194 19.62 -14.07 29.35
CA LYS A 194 19.41 -12.64 29.06
C LYS A 194 18.57 -12.52 27.80
N PHE A 195 17.73 -11.49 27.71
CA PHE A 195 17.14 -11.11 26.43
C PHE A 195 18.26 -10.72 25.46
N ASP A 196 18.15 -11.18 24.21
CA ASP A 196 19.16 -10.97 23.18
C ASP A 196 18.59 -10.09 22.05
N HIS A 197 17.56 -10.57 21.34
CA HIS A 197 16.88 -9.82 20.29
C HIS A 197 15.44 -10.28 20.07
N THR A 198 14.67 -9.48 19.32
CA THR A 198 13.41 -9.91 18.68
C THR A 198 13.56 -9.96 17.17
N TRP A 199 12.71 -10.74 16.52
CA TRP A 199 12.52 -10.72 15.07
C TRP A 199 11.09 -11.15 14.74
N GLN A 200 10.62 -10.91 13.52
CA GLN A 200 9.25 -11.27 13.13
C GLN A 200 9.13 -11.66 11.65
N MET A 201 8.06 -12.40 11.32
CA MET A 201 7.67 -12.73 9.95
C MET A 201 6.16 -12.61 9.79
N ALA A 202 5.71 -11.77 8.84
CA ALA A 202 4.32 -11.82 8.37
C ALA A 202 4.08 -13.11 7.55
N GLY A 203 2.90 -13.71 7.70
CA GLY A 203 2.45 -14.90 6.99
C GLY A 203 1.01 -14.76 6.48
N ASP A 204 0.78 -15.22 5.25
CA ASP A 204 -0.50 -15.15 4.54
C ASP A 204 -1.36 -16.39 4.86
N TYR A 205 -1.43 -16.71 6.15
CA TYR A 205 -2.20 -17.83 6.71
C TYR A 205 -2.92 -17.47 8.01
N ASN A 206 -3.99 -18.19 8.29
CA ASN A 206 -4.69 -18.12 9.55
C ASN A 206 -3.80 -18.63 10.70
N TRP A 207 -3.94 -18.03 11.88
CA TRP A 207 -3.20 -18.42 13.09
C TRP A 207 -3.32 -19.91 13.44
N LYS A 208 -4.48 -20.52 13.16
CA LYS A 208 -4.72 -21.96 13.37
C LYS A 208 -3.87 -22.83 12.45
N THR A 209 -3.57 -22.39 11.24
CA THR A 209 -2.72 -23.12 10.28
C THR A 209 -1.30 -23.30 10.85
N LEU A 210 -0.74 -22.25 11.46
CA LEU A 210 0.55 -22.32 12.13
C LEU A 210 0.50 -23.15 13.42
N ALA A 211 -0.56 -23.00 14.20
CA ALA A 211 -0.75 -23.82 15.40
C ALA A 211 -0.95 -25.31 15.08
N ASP A 212 -1.64 -25.64 13.98
CA ASP A 212 -1.74 -27.01 13.46
C ASP A 212 -0.34 -27.52 13.07
N ASN A 213 0.40 -26.78 12.23
CA ASN A 213 1.74 -27.13 11.75
C ASN A 213 2.74 -27.36 12.89
N TYR A 214 2.83 -26.43 13.87
CA TYR A 214 3.75 -26.55 15.00
C TYR A 214 3.45 -27.78 15.89
N ASN A 215 2.19 -28.18 16.00
CA ASN A 215 1.76 -29.21 16.94
C ASN A 215 1.97 -30.66 16.46
N GLU A 216 2.49 -30.87 15.25
CA GLU A 216 2.88 -32.18 14.74
C GLU A 216 4.31 -32.17 14.17
N CYS A 217 4.83 -33.34 13.80
CA CYS A 217 6.13 -33.47 13.14
C CYS A 217 6.10 -34.59 12.10
N TYR A 218 4.92 -34.81 11.52
CA TYR A 218 4.67 -35.72 10.41
C TYR A 218 5.24 -35.13 9.11
N HIS A 219 5.10 -33.81 8.89
CA HIS A 219 5.75 -33.11 7.78
C HIS A 219 7.28 -33.08 7.90
N CYS A 220 7.85 -33.13 9.12
CA CYS A 220 9.28 -32.96 9.39
C CYS A 220 10.19 -33.86 8.55
N THR A 221 9.78 -35.12 8.28
CA THR A 221 10.55 -36.05 7.44
C THR A 221 10.74 -35.60 5.99
N VAL A 222 9.83 -34.75 5.50
CA VAL A 222 9.76 -34.29 4.10
C VAL A 222 10.23 -32.84 3.97
N ALA A 223 9.81 -31.98 4.90
CA ALA A 223 9.99 -30.53 4.79
C ALA A 223 11.22 -29.96 5.52
N HIS A 224 11.78 -30.66 6.51
CA HIS A 224 12.88 -30.16 7.34
C HIS A 224 14.14 -31.05 7.24
N PRO A 225 14.99 -30.86 6.21
CA PRO A 225 16.20 -31.66 6.04
C PRO A 225 17.14 -31.63 7.26
N ASP A 226 17.21 -30.52 7.99
CA ASP A 226 18.08 -30.39 9.17
C ASP A 226 17.50 -31.10 10.40
N VAL A 227 16.19 -30.98 10.67
CA VAL A 227 15.51 -31.74 11.73
C VAL A 227 15.61 -33.24 11.46
N ALA A 228 15.33 -33.66 10.23
CA ALA A 228 15.39 -35.06 9.80
C ALA A 228 16.81 -35.65 9.81
N LYS A 229 17.88 -34.84 9.87
CA LYS A 229 19.25 -35.31 10.12
C LYS A 229 19.47 -35.63 11.60
N LEU A 230 19.09 -34.74 12.50
CA LEU A 230 19.43 -34.78 13.93
C LEU A 230 18.46 -35.62 14.77
N ALA A 231 17.15 -35.44 14.59
CA ALA A 231 16.13 -36.05 15.44
C ALA A 231 15.75 -37.46 14.97
N ASP A 232 15.49 -38.35 15.93
CA ASP A 232 14.80 -39.61 15.68
C ASP A 232 13.29 -39.39 15.69
N LEU A 233 12.75 -39.08 14.50
CA LEU A 233 11.33 -38.83 14.29
C LEU A 233 10.45 -40.06 14.54
N SER A 234 11.01 -41.27 14.65
CA SER A 234 10.25 -42.47 15.07
C SER A 234 9.91 -42.48 16.57
N TYR A 235 10.55 -41.60 17.34
CA TYR A 235 10.32 -41.39 18.77
C TYR A 235 9.66 -40.03 19.07
N TYR A 236 9.24 -39.28 18.05
CA TYR A 236 8.49 -38.05 18.27
C TYR A 236 7.08 -38.36 18.79
N TYR A 237 6.68 -37.72 19.88
CA TYR A 237 5.29 -37.74 20.35
C TYR A 237 4.92 -36.47 21.11
N THR A 238 3.63 -36.22 21.22
CA THR A 238 3.07 -35.09 21.96
C THR A 238 2.23 -35.56 23.15
N VAL A 239 2.19 -34.76 24.21
CA VAL A 239 1.26 -34.92 25.34
C VAL A 239 0.41 -33.67 25.41
N SER A 240 -0.86 -33.80 25.03
CA SER A 240 -1.83 -32.70 25.05
C SER A 240 -2.58 -32.64 26.38
N THR A 241 -2.54 -31.47 27.01
CA THR A 241 -3.27 -31.13 28.24
C THR A 241 -4.10 -29.88 27.96
N PRO A 242 -5.22 -29.61 28.68
CA PRO A 242 -5.84 -28.29 28.63
C PRO A 242 -4.80 -27.17 28.81
N GLY A 243 -4.91 -26.13 27.98
CA GLY A 243 -3.98 -25.01 27.92
C GLY A 243 -2.66 -25.25 27.19
N HIS A 244 -2.10 -26.47 27.14
CA HIS A 244 -0.75 -26.67 26.61
C HIS A 244 -0.47 -28.05 26.00
N ILE A 245 0.45 -28.10 25.04
CA ILE A 245 0.90 -29.32 24.37
C ILE A 245 2.41 -29.45 24.56
N GLN A 246 2.85 -30.59 25.10
CA GLN A 246 4.26 -30.90 25.35
C GLN A 246 4.81 -31.76 24.23
N HIS A 247 5.95 -31.38 23.67
CA HIS A 247 6.62 -32.13 22.61
C HIS A 247 7.79 -32.93 23.18
N PHE A 248 7.94 -34.17 22.75
CA PHE A 248 9.03 -35.05 23.14
C PHE A 248 9.70 -35.61 21.89
N SER A 249 11.02 -35.54 21.86
CA SER A 249 11.89 -36.06 20.81
C SER A 249 13.15 -36.66 21.45
N ARG A 250 14.00 -37.29 20.64
CA ARG A 250 15.37 -37.67 21.03
C ARG A 250 16.30 -37.49 19.83
N PRO A 251 17.61 -37.28 20.03
CA PRO A 251 18.59 -37.36 18.96
C PRO A 251 18.65 -38.79 18.40
N LYS A 252 19.16 -38.94 17.17
CA LYS A 252 19.51 -40.28 16.66
C LYS A 252 20.67 -40.90 17.46
N PRO A 253 20.82 -42.24 17.46
CA PRO A 253 21.88 -42.91 18.22
C PRO A 253 23.31 -42.50 17.85
N ASP A 254 23.53 -42.05 16.61
CA ASP A 254 24.79 -41.52 16.08
C ASP A 254 24.95 -39.99 16.25
N LYS A 255 23.96 -39.34 16.88
CA LYS A 255 23.84 -37.87 17.00
C LYS A 255 23.65 -37.38 18.44
N VAL A 256 23.98 -38.22 19.43
CA VAL A 256 23.83 -37.88 20.86
C VAL A 256 24.71 -36.69 21.26
N ASP A 257 25.91 -36.57 20.70
CA ASP A 257 26.82 -35.43 20.97
C ASP A 257 26.37 -34.13 20.27
N GLU A 258 25.43 -34.21 19.33
CA GLU A 258 24.82 -33.07 18.60
C GLU A 258 23.41 -32.72 19.15
N ASP A 259 23.03 -33.28 20.31
CA ASP A 259 21.70 -33.04 20.92
C ASP A 259 21.61 -31.65 21.56
N ILE A 260 20.72 -30.81 21.02
CA ILE A 260 20.35 -29.52 21.61
C ILE A 260 19.60 -29.65 22.95
N GLN A 261 19.23 -30.86 23.37
CA GLN A 261 18.61 -31.19 24.66
C GLN A 261 17.40 -30.32 24.98
N ASN A 262 16.58 -30.01 23.97
CA ASN A 262 15.53 -29.01 24.11
C ASN A 262 14.31 -29.52 24.90
N ALA A 263 13.43 -28.60 25.30
CA ALA A 263 12.07 -28.88 25.73
C ALA A 263 11.12 -27.86 25.09
N SER A 264 10.24 -28.33 24.20
CA SER A 264 9.30 -27.50 23.45
C SER A 264 7.86 -27.65 23.96
N THR A 265 7.18 -26.52 24.13
CA THR A 265 5.79 -26.43 24.61
C THR A 265 5.00 -25.45 23.75
N TYR A 266 3.83 -25.86 23.26
CA TYR A 266 2.81 -24.95 22.76
C TYR A 266 1.86 -24.56 23.88
N TYR A 267 1.48 -23.29 23.95
CA TYR A 267 0.56 -22.69 24.90
C TYR A 267 -0.62 -22.05 24.15
N PHE A 268 -1.81 -22.60 24.37
CA PHE A 268 -3.03 -22.13 23.73
C PHE A 268 -3.44 -20.75 24.28
N PRO A 269 -3.75 -19.73 23.45
CA PRO A 269 -4.05 -19.85 22.03
C PRO A 269 -2.93 -19.45 21.07
N ASN A 270 -1.90 -18.74 21.53
CA ASN A 270 -1.07 -17.93 20.63
C ASN A 270 0.42 -18.30 20.61
N ALA A 271 0.96 -19.05 21.56
CA ALA A 271 2.41 -19.08 21.76
C ALA A 271 3.04 -20.48 21.73
N CYS A 272 4.31 -20.56 21.37
CA CYS A 272 5.17 -21.69 21.71
C CYS A 272 6.50 -21.22 22.30
N MET A 273 7.15 -22.09 23.07
CA MET A 273 8.47 -21.84 23.65
C MET A 273 9.31 -23.11 23.55
N THR A 274 10.56 -22.93 23.15
CA THR A 274 11.58 -23.98 23.18
C THR A 274 12.77 -23.50 23.99
N VAL A 275 13.13 -24.25 25.03
CA VAL A 275 14.30 -24.00 25.87
C VAL A 275 15.35 -25.10 25.70
N SER A 276 16.63 -24.70 25.67
CA SER A 276 17.82 -25.55 25.62
C SER A 276 18.89 -25.02 26.59
N PRO A 277 19.99 -25.74 26.85
CA PRO A 277 21.07 -25.25 27.73
C PRO A 277 21.77 -23.98 27.24
N HIS A 278 21.69 -23.65 25.95
CA HIS A 278 22.43 -22.53 25.33
C HIS A 278 21.54 -21.31 25.05
N PHE A 279 20.25 -21.52 24.78
CA PHE A 279 19.30 -20.46 24.50
C PHE A 279 17.85 -20.94 24.74
N PHE A 280 16.91 -20.00 24.87
CA PHE A 280 15.50 -20.27 24.63
C PHE A 280 14.89 -19.22 23.72
N TYR A 281 13.83 -19.58 23.00
CA TYR A 281 12.98 -18.61 22.31
C TYR A 281 11.53 -18.86 22.65
N MET A 282 10.73 -17.80 22.55
CA MET A 282 9.27 -17.90 22.44
C MET A 282 8.81 -17.27 21.13
N MET A 283 7.85 -17.90 20.47
CA MET A 283 7.17 -17.40 19.28
C MET A 283 5.71 -17.15 19.63
N ARG A 284 5.19 -15.97 19.27
CA ARG A 284 3.76 -15.67 19.26
C ARG A 284 3.24 -15.68 17.83
N CYS A 285 2.16 -16.42 17.63
CA CYS A 285 1.30 -16.34 16.47
C CYS A 285 0.23 -15.28 16.73
N VAL A 286 0.44 -14.09 16.19
CA VAL A 286 -0.42 -12.91 16.35
C VAL A 286 -1.36 -12.80 15.16
N PRO A 287 -2.67 -13.10 15.29
CA PRO A 287 -3.61 -12.98 14.19
C PRO A 287 -3.77 -11.52 13.77
N THR A 288 -3.61 -11.22 12.49
CA THR A 288 -3.88 -9.88 11.93
C THR A 288 -5.19 -9.84 11.16
N SER A 289 -5.62 -10.97 10.58
CA SER A 289 -6.94 -11.12 9.95
C SER A 289 -7.47 -12.55 10.04
N ALA A 290 -8.57 -12.83 9.32
CA ALA A 290 -9.10 -14.18 9.17
C ALA A 290 -8.19 -15.12 8.35
N ALA A 291 -7.21 -14.60 7.61
CA ALA A 291 -6.33 -15.38 6.74
C ALA A 291 -4.86 -14.90 6.76
N THR A 292 -4.47 -14.09 7.75
CA THR A 292 -3.10 -13.57 7.91
C THR A 292 -2.71 -13.51 9.39
N CYS A 293 -1.43 -13.73 9.70
CA CYS A 293 -0.87 -13.56 11.04
C CYS A 293 0.60 -13.07 10.99
N SER A 294 1.11 -12.59 12.12
CA SER A 294 2.53 -12.35 12.36
C SER A 294 3.09 -13.46 13.26
N MET A 295 4.29 -13.94 12.95
CA MET A 295 5.10 -14.75 13.84
C MET A 295 6.11 -13.83 14.51
N GLU A 296 5.96 -13.58 15.81
CA GLU A 296 6.77 -12.64 16.58
C GLU A 296 7.63 -13.40 17.59
N TYR A 297 8.95 -13.26 17.48
CA TYR A 297 9.93 -14.04 18.24
C TYR A 297 10.64 -13.18 19.26
N GLU A 298 10.84 -13.74 20.46
CA GLU A 298 11.74 -13.21 21.48
C GLU A 298 12.81 -14.27 21.77
N VAL A 299 14.08 -13.91 21.56
CA VAL A 299 15.23 -14.81 21.70
C VAL A 299 16.02 -14.44 22.96
N TYR A 300 16.34 -15.46 23.76
CA TYR A 300 17.01 -15.34 25.05
C TYR A 300 18.23 -16.23 25.08
N ARG A 301 19.38 -15.64 25.37
CA ARG A 301 20.68 -16.29 25.33
C ARG A 301 21.13 -16.70 26.72
N HIS A 302 21.62 -17.92 26.91
CA HIS A 302 22.19 -18.33 28.18
C HIS A 302 23.51 -17.59 28.44
N ILE A 303 23.78 -17.17 29.67
CA ILE A 303 24.95 -16.34 30.02
C ILE A 303 26.30 -17.02 29.71
N ASN A 304 26.31 -18.35 29.64
CA ASN A 304 27.52 -19.16 29.38
C ASN A 304 27.58 -19.71 27.93
N ALA A 305 26.64 -19.37 27.04
CA ALA A 305 26.67 -19.83 25.66
C ALA A 305 27.69 -19.04 24.83
N SER A 306 28.59 -19.74 24.10
CA SER A 306 29.51 -19.10 23.16
C SER A 306 28.74 -18.44 21.99
N ASP A 307 29.40 -17.56 21.24
CA ASP A 307 28.79 -16.97 20.05
C ASP A 307 28.50 -18.05 18.99
N GLU A 308 29.43 -18.99 18.81
CA GLU A 308 29.30 -20.13 17.88
C GLU A 308 28.12 -21.05 18.23
N ASP A 309 27.98 -21.46 19.50
CA ASP A 309 26.85 -22.32 19.93
C ASP A 309 25.50 -21.59 19.75
N PHE A 310 25.45 -20.30 20.08
CA PHE A 310 24.23 -19.52 20.01
C PHE A 310 23.80 -19.26 18.57
N GLU A 311 24.72 -18.80 17.72
CA GLU A 311 24.48 -18.52 16.30
C GLU A 311 24.10 -19.79 15.53
N TYR A 312 24.71 -20.94 15.85
CA TYR A 312 24.35 -22.23 15.26
C TYR A 312 22.87 -22.57 15.51
N ILE A 313 22.42 -22.51 16.76
CA ILE A 313 21.07 -22.93 17.14
C ILE A 313 20.02 -21.88 16.71
N ASP A 314 20.29 -20.59 16.88
CA ASP A 314 19.41 -19.51 16.40
C ASP A 314 19.21 -19.58 14.88
N SER A 315 20.28 -19.79 14.11
CA SER A 315 20.21 -19.99 12.67
C SER A 315 19.47 -21.27 12.28
N PHE A 316 19.59 -22.35 13.05
CA PHE A 316 18.86 -23.60 12.82
C PHE A 316 17.34 -23.38 12.95
N PHE A 317 16.87 -22.77 14.04
CA PHE A 317 15.45 -22.50 14.20
C PHE A 317 14.93 -21.53 13.14
N LYS A 318 15.66 -20.45 12.82
CA LYS A 318 15.28 -19.50 11.76
C LYS A 318 15.06 -20.17 10.39
N ARG A 319 15.83 -21.20 10.03
CA ARG A 319 15.61 -21.98 8.79
C ARG A 319 14.32 -22.81 8.83
N VAL A 320 14.14 -23.60 9.90
CA VAL A 320 12.95 -24.45 10.09
C VAL A 320 11.66 -23.62 10.02
N LEU A 321 11.67 -22.43 10.61
CA LEU A 321 10.52 -21.53 10.66
C LEU A 321 10.21 -20.84 9.32
N ASP A 322 11.20 -20.66 8.43
CA ASP A 322 10.96 -20.19 7.05
C ASP A 322 10.42 -21.32 6.15
N GLU A 323 10.88 -22.56 6.38
CA GLU A 323 10.31 -23.77 5.77
C GLU A 323 8.83 -23.93 6.17
N ASP A 324 8.50 -23.81 7.47
CA ASP A 324 7.12 -23.82 7.99
C ASP A 324 6.23 -22.73 7.40
N LYS A 325 6.77 -21.50 7.30
CA LYS A 325 6.07 -20.37 6.69
C LYS A 325 5.66 -20.67 5.25
N HIS A 326 6.54 -21.31 4.47
CA HIS A 326 6.23 -21.72 3.11
C HIS A 326 5.07 -22.72 3.06
N LEU A 327 5.11 -23.75 3.91
CA LEU A 327 4.03 -24.75 4.01
C LEU A 327 2.69 -24.10 4.36
N CYS A 328 2.66 -23.26 5.39
CA CYS A 328 1.45 -22.60 5.86
C CYS A 328 0.85 -21.66 4.80
N ASN A 329 1.68 -20.86 4.10
CA ASN A 329 1.26 -20.02 2.98
C ASN A 329 0.64 -20.84 1.83
N ALA A 330 1.30 -21.93 1.43
CA ALA A 330 0.83 -22.81 0.36
C ALA A 330 -0.48 -23.52 0.73
N ALA A 331 -0.61 -23.97 1.99
CA ALA A 331 -1.82 -24.56 2.52
C ALA A 331 -2.98 -23.56 2.51
N GLN A 332 -2.79 -22.36 3.08
CA GLN A 332 -3.84 -21.33 3.13
C GLN A 332 -4.33 -20.94 1.73
N LYS A 333 -3.42 -20.79 0.76
CA LYS A 333 -3.78 -20.50 -0.64
C LYS A 333 -4.77 -21.51 -1.22
N ASN A 334 -4.66 -22.80 -0.85
CA ASN A 334 -5.60 -23.85 -1.24
C ASN A 334 -6.88 -23.86 -0.39
N LEU A 335 -6.82 -23.55 0.91
CA LEU A 335 -8.01 -23.35 1.75
C LEU A 335 -8.90 -22.21 1.21
N ASN A 336 -8.27 -21.11 0.78
CA ASN A 336 -8.92 -19.94 0.19
C ASN A 336 -9.55 -20.21 -1.19
N ALA A 337 -9.20 -21.32 -1.87
CA ALA A 337 -9.70 -21.63 -3.21
C ALA A 337 -11.16 -22.12 -3.21
N GLY A 338 -11.74 -22.44 -2.05
CA GLY A 338 -13.14 -22.89 -1.91
C GLY A 338 -13.41 -24.32 -2.40
N VAL A 339 -12.38 -25.07 -2.79
CA VAL A 339 -12.48 -26.46 -3.26
C VAL A 339 -12.31 -27.48 -2.12
N PHE A 340 -11.39 -27.20 -1.19
CA PHE A 340 -11.13 -28.06 -0.04
C PHE A 340 -12.16 -27.81 1.07
N VAL A 341 -12.77 -28.88 1.59
CA VAL A 341 -13.79 -28.78 2.66
C VAL A 341 -13.19 -29.10 4.02
N ASN A 342 -12.57 -30.28 4.18
CA ASN A 342 -11.80 -30.68 5.36
C ASN A 342 -10.95 -31.91 5.04
N GLY A 343 -9.82 -32.07 5.73
CA GLY A 343 -8.96 -33.26 5.62
C GLY A 343 -9.34 -34.36 6.59
N GLN A 344 -8.66 -35.50 6.47
CA GLN A 344 -8.51 -36.48 7.54
C GLN A 344 -7.12 -36.30 8.15
N LEU A 345 -7.05 -36.12 9.46
CA LEU A 345 -5.79 -36.06 10.22
C LEU A 345 -5.50 -37.46 10.77
N HIS A 346 -4.22 -37.83 10.80
CA HIS A 346 -3.75 -39.10 11.34
C HIS A 346 -3.98 -39.14 12.86
N PRO A 347 -4.70 -40.14 13.41
CA PRO A 347 -5.11 -40.13 14.81
C PRO A 347 -3.93 -40.14 15.80
N ASP A 348 -2.84 -40.85 15.48
CA ASP A 348 -1.63 -40.88 16.33
C ASP A 348 -0.66 -39.72 16.05
N LEU A 349 -0.19 -39.57 14.79
CA LEU A 349 0.84 -38.59 14.40
C LEU A 349 0.36 -37.13 14.44
N GLU A 350 -0.93 -36.88 14.24
CA GLU A 350 -1.57 -35.55 14.27
C GLU A 350 -2.58 -35.45 15.43
N SER A 351 -2.35 -36.21 16.51
CA SER A 351 -3.18 -36.23 17.73
C SER A 351 -3.29 -34.85 18.41
N ALA A 352 -2.20 -34.07 18.39
CA ALA A 352 -2.14 -32.74 18.99
C ALA A 352 -2.87 -31.65 18.16
N PRO A 353 -2.72 -31.57 16.81
CA PRO A 353 -3.61 -30.79 15.95
C PRO A 353 -5.09 -31.14 16.15
N LEU A 354 -5.44 -32.44 16.23
CA LEU A 354 -6.82 -32.87 16.52
C LEU A 354 -7.33 -32.35 17.88
N PHE A 355 -6.49 -32.38 18.92
CA PHE A 355 -6.80 -31.82 20.24
C PHE A 355 -6.99 -30.29 20.20
N PHE A 356 -6.07 -29.57 19.55
CA PHE A 356 -6.11 -28.13 19.36
C PHE A 356 -7.39 -27.69 18.62
N GLN A 357 -7.65 -28.29 17.45
CA GLN A 357 -8.83 -28.03 16.63
C GLN A 357 -10.14 -28.31 17.38
N ASN A 358 -10.18 -29.36 18.20
CA ASN A 358 -11.35 -29.66 19.02
C ASN A 358 -11.54 -28.69 20.19
N THR A 359 -10.45 -28.16 20.75
CA THR A 359 -10.47 -27.10 21.77
C THR A 359 -11.05 -25.81 21.20
N VAL A 360 -10.55 -25.35 20.04
CA VAL A 360 -11.10 -24.21 19.29
C VAL A 360 -12.59 -24.42 19.02
N ARG A 361 -12.96 -25.58 18.46
CA ARG A 361 -14.36 -25.93 18.15
C ARG A 361 -15.28 -25.84 19.37
N THR A 362 -14.82 -26.32 20.52
CA THR A 362 -15.59 -26.31 21.77
C THR A 362 -15.79 -24.89 22.28
N LEU A 363 -14.72 -24.08 22.33
CA LEU A 363 -14.77 -22.69 22.77
C LEU A 363 -15.70 -21.83 21.89
N LEU A 364 -15.55 -21.92 20.56
CA LEU A 364 -16.38 -21.13 19.63
C LEU A 364 -17.87 -21.52 19.72
N ARG A 365 -18.17 -22.82 19.85
CA ARG A 365 -19.56 -23.30 20.02
C ARG A 365 -20.16 -22.84 21.34
N SER A 366 -19.45 -23.00 22.46
CA SER A 366 -19.92 -22.58 23.78
C SER A 366 -20.22 -21.08 23.81
N HIS A 367 -19.29 -20.25 23.33
CA HIS A 367 -19.49 -18.80 23.26
C HIS A 367 -20.66 -18.43 22.32
N ARG A 368 -20.79 -19.08 21.16
CA ARG A 368 -21.91 -18.81 20.25
C ARG A 368 -23.26 -19.17 20.87
N ASP A 369 -23.32 -20.23 21.68
CA ASP A 369 -24.54 -20.61 22.40
C ASP A 369 -24.84 -19.68 23.59
N GLU A 370 -23.83 -19.08 24.24
CA GLU A 370 -24.01 -17.95 25.16
C GLU A 370 -24.60 -16.72 24.44
N GLU A 371 -24.04 -16.32 23.29
CA GLU A 371 -24.55 -15.18 22.48
C GLU A 371 -26.01 -15.40 22.04
N ARG A 372 -26.35 -16.63 21.65
CA ARG A 372 -27.73 -17.04 21.30
C ARG A 372 -28.68 -16.95 22.50
N LYS A 373 -28.28 -17.46 23.67
CA LYS A 373 -29.07 -17.37 24.92
C LYS A 373 -29.30 -15.91 25.31
N MET A 374 -28.27 -15.07 25.22
CA MET A 374 -28.33 -13.64 25.53
C MET A 374 -28.96 -12.79 24.42
N LYS A 375 -29.22 -13.37 23.24
CA LYS A 375 -29.70 -12.69 22.02
C LYS A 375 -28.86 -11.46 21.65
N ARG A 376 -27.56 -11.47 21.89
CA ARG A 376 -26.62 -10.38 21.55
C ARG A 376 -25.20 -10.93 21.47
N GLU A 377 -24.33 -10.22 20.75
CA GLU A 377 -22.90 -10.50 20.84
C GLU A 377 -22.37 -10.18 22.24
N ILE A 378 -21.42 -11.00 22.69
CA ILE A 378 -20.75 -10.86 23.98
C ILE A 378 -19.31 -10.48 23.66
N TRP A 379 -18.91 -9.25 24.01
CA TRP A 379 -17.57 -8.71 23.78
C TRP A 379 -16.87 -8.54 25.14
N PRO A 380 -16.10 -9.53 25.63
CA PRO A 380 -15.53 -9.51 26.99
C PRO A 380 -14.54 -8.36 27.20
N ALA A 381 -13.68 -8.08 26.21
CA ALA A 381 -12.76 -6.93 26.25
C ALA A 381 -13.45 -5.55 26.07
N ARG A 382 -14.78 -5.49 25.89
CA ARG A 382 -15.49 -4.21 25.78
C ARG A 382 -15.70 -3.60 27.16
N GLN A 383 -14.84 -2.65 27.47
CA GLN A 383 -14.85 -1.85 28.68
C GLN A 383 -16.17 -1.06 28.84
N HIS A 384 -16.72 -1.04 30.06
CA HIS A 384 -17.96 -0.36 30.38
C HIS A 384 -17.64 0.98 31.08
N SER A 385 -17.62 2.09 30.33
CA SER A 385 -17.35 3.43 30.88
C SER A 385 -18.63 4.14 31.34
N ALA A 386 -18.50 5.05 32.30
CA ALA A 386 -19.61 5.84 32.85
C ALA A 386 -20.20 6.91 31.89
N GLY A 387 -19.65 7.02 30.68
CA GLY A 387 -20.17 7.92 29.64
C GLY A 387 -21.25 7.23 28.81
N GLN A 388 -22.50 7.67 28.96
CA GLN A 388 -23.61 7.19 28.15
C GLN A 388 -23.43 7.63 26.69
N ALA A 389 -22.85 6.76 25.85
CA ALA A 389 -23.42 6.60 24.51
C ALA A 389 -24.89 6.24 24.71
N THR A 390 -25.82 6.94 24.06
CA THR A 390 -27.23 6.69 24.34
C THR A 390 -27.57 5.25 23.93
N ALA A 391 -28.47 4.60 24.66
CA ALA A 391 -28.91 3.26 24.27
C ALA A 391 -29.53 3.26 22.85
N GLU A 392 -30.01 4.42 22.40
CA GLU A 392 -30.53 4.69 21.06
C GLU A 392 -29.42 4.66 20.00
N ASP A 393 -28.26 5.32 20.22
CA ASP A 393 -27.10 5.28 19.29
C ASP A 393 -26.59 3.84 19.08
N ILE A 394 -26.51 3.06 20.17
CA ILE A 394 -26.08 1.65 20.12
C ILE A 394 -27.15 0.78 19.46
N ALA A 395 -28.44 1.04 19.70
CA ALA A 395 -29.53 0.32 19.06
C ALA A 395 -29.58 0.58 17.54
N PHE A 396 -29.41 1.84 17.12
CA PHE A 396 -29.34 2.26 15.72
C PHE A 396 -28.26 1.49 14.95
N CYS A 397 -27.03 1.48 15.46
CA CYS A 397 -25.91 0.76 14.86
C CYS A 397 -26.08 -0.78 14.86
N SER A 398 -26.98 -1.34 15.67
CA SER A 398 -27.24 -2.79 15.74
C SER A 398 -28.47 -3.25 14.95
N GLY A 399 -29.13 -2.33 14.22
CA GLY A 399 -30.30 -2.64 13.39
C GLY A 399 -31.55 -3.07 14.17
N ARG A 400 -31.63 -2.70 15.47
CA ARG A 400 -32.74 -3.10 16.35
C ARG A 400 -33.65 -1.91 16.64
N HIS A 401 -34.92 -2.03 16.25
CA HIS A 401 -35.95 -1.15 16.80
C HIS A 401 -36.06 -1.34 18.32
N VAL A 402 -35.94 -0.25 19.07
CA VAL A 402 -36.25 -0.22 20.50
C VAL A 402 -37.77 -0.21 20.64
N GLU A 403 -38.37 -1.33 21.04
CA GLU A 403 -39.72 -1.30 21.58
C GLU A 403 -39.70 -0.55 22.91
N THR A 404 -40.39 0.60 22.98
CA THR A 404 -40.48 1.40 24.20
C THR A 404 -41.30 0.65 25.26
N PRO A 405 -40.85 0.60 26.54
CA PRO A 405 -41.58 -0.11 27.58
C PRO A 405 -42.94 0.54 27.85
N LYS A 406 -44.03 -0.24 27.71
CA LYS A 406 -45.37 0.18 28.16
C LYS A 406 -45.39 0.33 29.68
N ALA A 407 -45.31 1.56 30.17
CA ALA A 407 -45.50 1.88 31.59
C ALA A 407 -46.96 1.62 32.03
N TYR A 408 -47.14 0.70 32.98
CA TYR A 408 -48.46 0.34 33.50
C TYR A 408 -48.88 1.24 34.69
N SER A 409 -49.69 2.25 34.38
CA SER A 409 -50.76 2.86 35.20
C SER A 409 -50.68 2.92 36.75
N ARG A 410 -50.79 4.15 37.30
CA ARG A 410 -51.82 4.66 38.26
C ARG A 410 -51.34 6.00 38.86
N GLY A 411 -52.14 7.05 39.01
CA GLY A 411 -53.56 7.27 38.66
C GLY A 411 -54.02 8.70 39.09
N LEU A 412 -55.32 8.98 38.97
CA LEU A 412 -56.00 10.28 39.23
C LEU A 412 -55.60 11.41 38.24
N GLN A 413 -56.48 12.33 37.80
CA GLN A 413 -57.82 12.71 38.26
C GLN A 413 -58.75 13.10 37.08
N SER A 414 -60.00 13.49 37.37
CA SER A 414 -61.16 13.53 36.45
C SER A 414 -61.50 14.88 35.80
N ARG A 415 -62.36 14.83 34.75
CA ARG A 415 -63.14 15.91 34.08
C ARG A 415 -62.36 16.74 33.04
N GLY A 416 -62.89 17.04 31.85
CA GLY A 416 -64.14 16.62 31.18
C GLY A 416 -64.52 17.59 30.04
N SER A 417 -65.40 17.17 29.09
CA SER A 417 -66.06 17.98 28.01
C SER A 417 -65.12 18.75 27.03
N THR A 418 -65.35 19.01 25.74
CA THR A 418 -66.37 18.75 24.68
C THR A 418 -65.74 19.26 23.36
N SER A 419 -66.17 18.99 22.11
CA SER A 419 -67.18 18.11 21.49
C SER A 419 -67.03 18.16 19.96
N GLU A 420 -67.33 17.06 19.25
CA GLU A 420 -67.84 17.03 17.85
C GLU A 420 -66.96 17.60 16.69
N SER A 421 -66.97 17.08 15.45
CA SER A 421 -67.56 15.84 14.91
C SER A 421 -67.01 15.52 13.50
N SER A 422 -67.27 14.30 13.01
CA SER A 422 -67.68 14.00 11.62
C SER A 422 -66.66 14.16 10.46
N LYS A 423 -66.48 13.22 9.51
CA LYS A 423 -67.08 11.87 9.31
C LYS A 423 -66.18 11.05 8.35
N THR A 424 -66.26 9.73 8.47
CA THR A 424 -65.63 8.72 7.59
C THR A 424 -66.61 8.14 6.56
N ARG A 425 -66.07 7.69 5.41
CA ARG A 425 -66.44 6.48 4.63
C ARG A 425 -65.52 6.43 3.38
N GLU A 426 -64.77 5.37 3.06
CA GLU A 426 -65.14 3.97 2.73
C GLU A 426 -66.19 3.89 1.60
N MET A 427 -66.08 3.03 0.58
CA MET A 427 -65.36 1.74 0.52
C MET A 427 -65.13 1.25 -0.93
N SER A 428 -64.13 0.38 -1.12
CA SER A 428 -64.04 -0.74 -2.11
C SER A 428 -64.20 -0.54 -3.62
N LEU A 429 -63.32 -1.18 -4.41
CA LEU A 429 -63.71 -2.17 -5.44
C LEU A 429 -62.51 -3.07 -5.86
N THR A 430 -62.82 -4.19 -6.51
CA THR A 430 -61.99 -5.40 -6.73
C THR A 430 -61.28 -5.46 -8.11
N PRO A 431 -60.36 -6.42 -8.38
CA PRO A 431 -59.32 -6.26 -9.41
C PRO A 431 -59.71 -6.74 -10.83
N GLY A 432 -58.95 -6.25 -11.83
CA GLY A 432 -59.01 -6.63 -13.25
C GLY A 432 -57.61 -6.62 -13.89
N ASN A 433 -57.45 -7.35 -15.01
CA ASN A 433 -56.16 -7.80 -15.57
C ASN A 433 -55.50 -6.79 -16.55
N PRO A 434 -54.26 -7.04 -17.05
CA PRO A 434 -53.39 -6.00 -17.60
C PRO A 434 -53.51 -5.79 -19.12
N SER A 435 -53.60 -4.52 -19.52
CA SER A 435 -53.15 -3.99 -20.81
C SER A 435 -53.27 -2.47 -20.79
N ASP A 436 -52.16 -1.74 -20.84
CA ASP A 436 -51.90 -0.72 -21.86
C ASP A 436 -50.58 0.01 -21.58
N GLU A 437 -49.81 0.17 -22.65
CA GLU A 437 -48.64 1.05 -22.68
C GLU A 437 -49.08 2.53 -22.82
N SER A 438 -48.15 3.43 -22.48
CA SER A 438 -48.03 4.83 -22.92
C SER A 438 -48.48 5.97 -21.98
N SER A 439 -47.64 7.01 -22.01
CA SER A 439 -47.86 8.38 -21.52
C SER A 439 -48.13 8.60 -20.02
N LEU A 440 -47.04 8.75 -19.26
CA LEU A 440 -46.96 9.76 -18.21
C LEU A 440 -45.68 10.59 -18.41
N ASP A 441 -45.66 11.36 -19.50
CA ASP A 441 -44.84 12.58 -19.56
C ASP A 441 -45.42 13.59 -18.56
N ASN A 442 -44.58 14.07 -17.65
CA ASN A 442 -44.78 15.33 -16.95
C ASN A 442 -43.39 15.90 -16.62
N ALA A 443 -42.90 16.75 -17.52
CA ALA A 443 -41.75 17.60 -17.27
C ALA A 443 -42.15 18.78 -16.36
N ASP A 444 -41.25 19.22 -15.48
CA ASP A 444 -41.09 20.63 -15.05
C ASP A 444 -39.95 20.83 -14.01
N ILE A 445 -38.75 20.26 -14.23
CA ILE A 445 -37.59 20.46 -13.32
C ILE A 445 -36.25 20.81 -14.01
N LEU A 446 -36.05 20.60 -15.34
CA LEU A 446 -34.74 20.81 -15.99
C LEU A 446 -34.79 21.75 -17.22
N PRO A 447 -33.96 22.82 -17.29
CA PRO A 447 -34.08 23.89 -18.29
C PRO A 447 -33.31 23.66 -19.61
N PHE A 448 -32.77 22.46 -19.83
CA PHE A 448 -31.82 22.20 -20.92
C PHE A 448 -32.46 21.45 -22.10
N ALA A 449 -32.57 22.12 -23.25
CA ALA A 449 -33.03 21.52 -24.51
C ALA A 449 -31.90 20.74 -25.20
N MET A 450 -32.25 19.61 -25.83
CA MET A 450 -31.33 18.86 -26.70
C MET A 450 -30.98 19.67 -27.97
N PRO A 451 -29.72 19.61 -28.47
CA PRO A 451 -29.35 20.23 -29.73
C PRO A 451 -29.97 19.53 -30.95
N PRO A 452 -29.86 20.12 -32.17
CA PRO A 452 -30.28 19.49 -33.41
C PRO A 452 -29.70 18.09 -33.59
N LYS A 453 -30.46 17.17 -34.20
CA LYS A 453 -30.11 15.74 -34.31
C LYS A 453 -28.78 15.53 -35.04
N GLU A 454 -28.44 16.41 -35.96
CA GLU A 454 -27.19 16.44 -36.72
C GLU A 454 -25.99 16.61 -35.78
N ILE A 455 -26.09 17.51 -34.80
CA ILE A 455 -25.05 17.77 -33.78
C ILE A 455 -24.95 16.59 -32.80
N VAL A 456 -26.07 15.94 -32.48
CA VAL A 456 -26.08 14.73 -31.64
C VAL A 456 -25.37 13.57 -32.34
N ALA A 457 -25.69 13.32 -33.62
CA ALA A 457 -25.06 12.27 -34.42
C ALA A 457 -23.55 12.55 -34.63
N GLU A 458 -23.17 13.80 -34.91
CA GLU A 458 -21.77 14.21 -35.01
C GLU A 458 -21.02 13.98 -33.69
N GLY A 459 -21.60 14.38 -32.56
CA GLY A 459 -21.02 14.15 -31.23
C GLY A 459 -20.78 12.67 -30.90
N ILE A 460 -21.69 11.78 -31.28
CA ILE A 460 -21.54 10.32 -31.12
C ILE A 460 -20.40 9.79 -32.02
N ALA A 461 -20.32 10.24 -33.28
CA ALA A 461 -19.23 9.85 -34.18
C ALA A 461 -17.85 10.29 -33.66
N LEU A 462 -17.73 11.54 -33.21
CA LEU A 462 -16.52 12.09 -32.61
C LEU A 462 -16.14 11.37 -31.31
N TYR A 463 -17.11 10.95 -30.50
CA TYR A 463 -16.85 10.13 -29.32
C TYR A 463 -16.17 8.80 -29.68
N PHE A 464 -16.69 8.06 -30.67
CA PHE A 464 -16.05 6.80 -31.08
C PHE A 464 -14.67 7.00 -31.73
N GLN A 465 -14.44 8.13 -32.41
CA GLN A 465 -13.16 8.43 -33.03
C GLN A 465 -12.07 8.84 -32.02
N TYR A 466 -12.41 9.68 -31.03
CA TYR A 466 -11.43 10.36 -30.17
C TYR A 466 -11.54 10.01 -28.68
N CYS A 467 -12.67 9.53 -28.17
CA CYS A 467 -12.89 9.33 -26.73
C CYS A 467 -13.05 7.85 -26.32
N HIS A 468 -13.56 7.02 -27.23
CA HIS A 468 -13.72 5.59 -27.00
C HIS A 468 -12.36 4.89 -26.87
N LYS A 469 -12.23 4.02 -25.85
CA LYS A 469 -10.98 3.39 -25.38
C LYS A 469 -9.85 4.42 -25.12
N GLN A 470 -10.19 5.70 -24.86
CA GLN A 470 -9.26 6.83 -24.75
C GLN A 470 -9.61 7.81 -23.60
N PRO A 471 -9.52 7.41 -22.32
CA PRO A 471 -9.35 6.05 -21.80
C PRO A 471 -10.69 5.27 -21.71
N LEU A 472 -11.84 5.95 -21.90
CA LEU A 472 -13.18 5.44 -21.58
C LEU A 472 -13.68 4.37 -22.56
N TRP A 473 -13.89 3.15 -22.07
CA TRP A 473 -14.50 2.06 -22.83
C TRP A 473 -15.91 1.77 -22.30
N LEU A 474 -16.87 2.62 -22.63
CA LEU A 474 -18.23 2.57 -22.07
C LEU A 474 -19.23 1.83 -22.98
N PHE A 475 -19.33 2.26 -24.24
CA PHE A 475 -20.38 1.84 -25.19
C PHE A 475 -19.83 1.00 -26.34
N LEU A 476 -20.69 0.17 -26.96
CA LEU A 476 -20.44 -0.37 -28.30
C LEU A 476 -21.12 0.54 -29.35
N PRO A 477 -20.66 0.57 -30.62
CA PRO A 477 -21.28 1.38 -31.68
C PRO A 477 -22.79 1.13 -31.82
N ASP A 478 -23.22 -0.13 -31.77
CA ASP A 478 -24.62 -0.53 -31.87
C ASP A 478 -25.49 0.06 -30.74
N SER A 479 -24.92 0.24 -29.54
CA SER A 479 -25.62 0.77 -28.36
C SER A 479 -26.08 2.23 -28.53
N LEU A 480 -25.41 3.00 -29.40
CA LEU A 480 -25.70 4.42 -29.66
C LEU A 480 -26.25 4.67 -31.08
N SER A 481 -26.60 3.59 -31.81
CA SER A 481 -27.08 3.64 -33.21
C SER A 481 -28.42 4.37 -33.40
N ILE A 482 -29.25 4.46 -32.36
CA ILE A 482 -30.53 5.18 -32.36
C ILE A 482 -30.49 6.20 -31.20
N PRO A 483 -30.08 7.46 -31.46
CA PRO A 483 -29.93 8.47 -30.40
C PRO A 483 -31.21 8.72 -29.60
N GLU A 484 -32.39 8.60 -30.21
CA GLU A 484 -33.69 8.77 -29.53
C GLU A 484 -34.01 7.68 -28.49
N ARG A 485 -33.27 6.56 -28.49
CA ARG A 485 -33.37 5.52 -27.45
C ARG A 485 -32.34 5.68 -26.33
N CYS A 486 -31.38 6.59 -26.51
CA CYS A 486 -30.35 6.86 -25.52
C CYS A 486 -30.89 7.78 -24.41
N ARG A 487 -30.42 7.55 -23.18
CA ARG A 487 -30.71 8.42 -22.04
C ARG A 487 -30.16 9.82 -22.28
N SER A 488 -30.94 10.86 -21.97
CA SER A 488 -30.55 12.27 -22.20
C SER A 488 -29.27 12.64 -21.47
N GLU A 489 -29.09 12.17 -20.23
CA GLU A 489 -27.87 12.34 -19.45
C GLU A 489 -26.62 11.84 -20.18
N VAL A 490 -26.69 10.66 -20.80
CA VAL A 490 -25.58 10.06 -21.56
C VAL A 490 -25.28 10.88 -22.82
N LEU A 491 -26.30 11.35 -23.54
CA LEU A 491 -26.10 12.18 -24.73
C LEU A 491 -25.45 13.53 -24.38
N PHE A 492 -25.91 14.19 -23.31
CA PHE A 492 -25.28 15.42 -22.82
C PHE A 492 -23.83 15.17 -22.35
N GLY A 493 -23.57 14.05 -21.66
CA GLY A 493 -22.21 13.62 -21.29
C GLY A 493 -21.30 13.43 -22.51
N ILE A 494 -21.77 12.72 -23.53
CA ILE A 494 -21.04 12.51 -24.81
C ILE A 494 -20.73 13.86 -25.47
N LEU A 495 -21.72 14.76 -25.57
CA LEU A 495 -21.55 16.06 -26.21
C LEU A 495 -20.58 16.97 -25.44
N SER A 496 -20.58 16.91 -24.10
CA SER A 496 -19.63 17.65 -23.25
C SER A 496 -18.17 17.24 -23.47
N LEU A 497 -17.94 15.98 -23.87
CA LEU A 497 -16.62 15.43 -24.09
C LEU A 497 -16.18 15.55 -25.56
N ALA A 498 -17.04 15.18 -26.51
CA ALA A 498 -16.64 14.94 -27.90
C ALA A 498 -16.70 16.17 -28.83
N LEU A 499 -17.56 17.17 -28.56
CA LEU A 499 -17.73 18.30 -29.47
C LEU A 499 -16.48 19.20 -29.61
N ARG A 500 -15.50 19.09 -28.71
CA ARG A 500 -14.18 19.73 -28.82
C ARG A 500 -13.35 19.27 -30.03
N TYR A 501 -13.78 18.21 -30.72
CA TYR A 501 -13.16 17.69 -31.95
C TYR A 501 -13.97 18.02 -33.22
N SER A 502 -15.09 18.74 -33.09
CA SER A 502 -15.92 19.16 -34.22
C SER A 502 -15.34 20.39 -34.92
N ASN A 503 -15.45 20.41 -36.24
CA ASN A 503 -15.19 21.58 -37.09
C ASN A 503 -16.50 22.17 -37.66
N ASN A 504 -17.64 21.90 -37.01
CA ASN A 504 -18.95 22.35 -37.46
C ASN A 504 -19.13 23.86 -37.21
N PRO A 505 -19.51 24.67 -38.22
CA PRO A 505 -19.73 26.12 -38.06
C PRO A 505 -20.76 26.50 -36.99
N PHE A 506 -21.62 25.57 -36.56
CA PHE A 506 -22.50 25.76 -35.41
C PHE A 506 -21.73 26.00 -34.10
N LEU A 507 -20.51 25.49 -33.96
CA LEU A 507 -19.72 25.54 -32.73
C LEU A 507 -18.64 26.63 -32.73
N ASP A 508 -18.39 27.29 -33.85
CA ASP A 508 -17.36 28.34 -34.00
C ASP A 508 -17.42 29.38 -32.87
N GLY A 509 -16.31 29.52 -32.14
CA GLY A 509 -16.18 30.44 -31.00
C GLY A 509 -17.05 30.10 -29.78
N ARG A 510 -17.78 28.98 -29.78
CA ARG A 510 -18.73 28.57 -28.73
C ARG A 510 -18.45 27.19 -28.13
N THR A 511 -17.58 26.38 -28.74
CA THR A 511 -17.30 24.98 -28.38
C THR A 511 -17.11 24.73 -26.88
N ASP A 512 -16.18 25.44 -26.22
CA ASP A 512 -15.91 25.29 -24.78
C ASP A 512 -17.13 25.63 -23.91
N ARG A 513 -17.80 26.76 -24.19
CA ARG A 513 -19.04 27.15 -23.49
C ARG A 513 -20.11 26.08 -23.63
N MET A 514 -20.32 25.53 -24.82
CA MET A 514 -21.34 24.50 -25.06
C MET A 514 -20.95 23.17 -24.38
N CYS A 515 -19.68 22.79 -24.39
CA CYS A 515 -19.21 21.60 -23.67
C CYS A 515 -19.52 21.70 -22.16
N ARG A 516 -19.26 22.85 -21.54
CA ARG A 516 -19.59 23.09 -20.11
C ARG A 516 -21.11 23.07 -19.85
N GLN A 517 -21.92 23.68 -20.72
CA GLN A 517 -23.38 23.66 -20.59
C GLN A 517 -23.96 22.24 -20.70
N TYR A 518 -23.41 21.38 -21.56
CA TYR A 518 -23.83 19.99 -21.63
C TYR A 518 -23.34 19.16 -20.44
N ALA A 519 -22.16 19.43 -19.88
CA ALA A 519 -21.72 18.81 -18.62
C ALA A 519 -22.65 19.19 -17.45
N GLU A 520 -23.06 20.46 -17.36
CA GLU A 520 -24.02 20.94 -16.35
C GLU A 520 -25.41 20.31 -16.50
N ALA A 521 -25.91 20.18 -17.73
CA ALA A 521 -27.16 19.48 -18.03
C ALA A 521 -27.07 18.00 -17.59
N ALA A 522 -26.05 17.28 -18.04
CA ALA A 522 -25.78 15.88 -17.68
C ALA A 522 -25.71 15.68 -16.16
N ARG A 523 -24.95 16.52 -15.45
CA ARG A 523 -24.84 16.52 -13.99
C ARG A 523 -26.19 16.68 -13.30
N SER A 524 -27.03 17.59 -13.80
CA SER A 524 -28.35 17.86 -13.24
C SER A 524 -29.28 16.64 -13.34
N TYR A 525 -29.29 15.96 -14.48
CA TYR A 525 -30.01 14.68 -14.62
C TYR A 525 -29.45 13.59 -13.70
N VAL A 526 -28.12 13.40 -13.65
CA VAL A 526 -27.46 12.40 -12.79
C VAL A 526 -27.81 12.60 -11.32
N MET A 527 -27.73 13.83 -10.80
CA MET A 527 -28.05 14.13 -9.41
C MET A 527 -29.54 13.88 -9.11
N PHE A 528 -30.43 14.19 -10.04
CA PHE A 528 -31.85 13.89 -9.92
C PHE A 528 -32.12 12.37 -9.83
N ARG A 529 -31.47 11.55 -10.67
CA ARG A 529 -31.55 10.07 -10.60
C ARG A 529 -31.05 9.52 -9.26
N ILE A 530 -29.97 10.09 -8.72
CA ILE A 530 -29.40 9.71 -7.42
C ILE A 530 -30.39 10.05 -6.28
N VAL A 531 -30.95 11.26 -6.26
CA VAL A 531 -31.93 11.69 -5.24
C VAL A 531 -33.21 10.86 -5.30
N GLN A 532 -33.64 10.43 -6.48
CA GLN A 532 -34.79 9.52 -6.65
C GLN A 532 -34.49 8.05 -6.35
N GLY A 533 -33.22 7.67 -6.12
CA GLY A 533 -32.82 6.26 -5.97
C GLY A 533 -32.97 5.43 -7.26
N THR A 534 -33.07 6.07 -8.43
CA THR A 534 -33.26 5.41 -9.74
C THR A 534 -31.95 5.22 -10.50
N VAL A 535 -30.82 5.09 -9.80
CA VAL A 535 -29.48 4.95 -10.40
C VAL A 535 -29.38 3.68 -11.24
N ASP A 536 -28.89 3.81 -12.47
CA ASP A 536 -28.66 2.72 -13.41
C ASP A 536 -27.26 2.79 -14.06
N LEU A 537 -26.95 1.85 -14.95
CA LEU A 537 -25.64 1.78 -15.61
C LEU A 537 -25.34 3.03 -16.47
N SER A 538 -26.38 3.61 -17.11
CA SER A 538 -26.27 4.90 -17.81
C SER A 538 -25.94 6.08 -16.90
N THR A 539 -26.37 6.03 -15.64
CA THR A 539 -25.98 7.04 -14.63
C THR A 539 -24.48 6.98 -14.36
N LEU A 540 -23.90 5.77 -14.24
CA LEU A 540 -22.45 5.56 -14.07
C LEU A 540 -21.64 5.90 -15.34
N GLN A 541 -22.14 5.53 -16.51
CA GLN A 541 -21.54 5.90 -17.81
C GLN A 541 -21.49 7.43 -17.96
N CYS A 542 -22.57 8.12 -17.60
CA CYS A 542 -22.63 9.58 -17.62
C CYS A 542 -21.62 10.21 -16.63
N LEU A 543 -21.51 9.68 -15.40
CA LEU A 543 -20.52 10.15 -14.43
C LEU A 543 -19.07 10.04 -14.96
N CYS A 544 -18.74 8.95 -15.66
CA CYS A 544 -17.43 8.79 -16.28
C CYS A 544 -17.14 9.84 -17.38
N LEU A 545 -18.15 10.13 -18.21
CA LEU A 545 -18.04 11.12 -19.29
C LEU A 545 -17.82 12.54 -18.75
N ILE A 546 -18.64 12.97 -17.79
CA ILE A 546 -18.55 14.33 -17.23
C ILE A 546 -17.29 14.53 -16.39
N ALA A 547 -16.84 13.51 -15.64
CA ALA A 547 -15.59 13.57 -14.89
C ALA A 547 -14.38 13.88 -15.79
N LEU A 548 -14.28 13.22 -16.94
CA LEU A 548 -13.20 13.48 -17.91
C LEU A 548 -13.37 14.86 -18.57
N ALA A 549 -14.61 15.25 -18.92
CA ALA A 549 -14.88 16.56 -19.53
C ALA A 549 -14.53 17.73 -18.58
N GLU A 550 -14.84 17.61 -17.29
CA GLU A 550 -14.53 18.59 -16.25
C GLU A 550 -13.02 18.63 -15.93
N TYR A 551 -12.35 17.47 -15.88
CA TYR A 551 -10.89 17.41 -15.75
C TYR A 551 -10.19 18.15 -16.91
N ILE A 552 -10.63 17.93 -18.15
CA ILE A 552 -10.09 18.64 -19.33
C ILE A 552 -10.34 20.16 -19.23
N ALA A 553 -11.51 20.56 -18.71
CA ALA A 553 -11.87 21.95 -18.45
C ALA A 553 -11.12 22.59 -17.26
N ASN A 554 -10.20 21.85 -16.62
CA ASN A 554 -9.42 22.25 -15.44
C ASN A 554 -10.21 22.40 -14.13
N ASP A 555 -11.45 21.88 -14.05
CA ASP A 555 -12.19 21.75 -12.78
C ASP A 555 -11.89 20.39 -12.13
N THR A 556 -10.72 20.29 -11.50
CA THR A 556 -10.25 19.03 -10.91
C THR A 556 -11.09 18.60 -9.72
N HIS A 557 -11.62 19.54 -8.92
CA HIS A 557 -12.42 19.20 -7.75
C HIS A 557 -13.75 18.55 -8.12
N LEU A 558 -14.41 19.05 -9.17
CA LEU A 558 -15.67 18.49 -9.64
C LEU A 558 -15.46 17.15 -10.35
N ALA A 559 -14.38 17.01 -11.12
CA ALA A 559 -13.95 15.73 -11.68
C ALA A 559 -13.71 14.67 -10.58
N TRP A 560 -12.99 15.03 -9.51
CA TRP A 560 -12.74 14.14 -8.37
C TRP A 560 -14.02 13.74 -7.63
N LEU A 561 -14.97 14.68 -7.47
CA LEU A 561 -16.28 14.39 -6.90
C LEU A 561 -17.02 13.33 -7.74
N HIS A 562 -17.06 13.49 -9.06
CA HIS A 562 -17.76 12.55 -9.94
C HIS A 562 -17.06 11.19 -10.04
N ILE A 563 -15.73 11.12 -10.00
CA ILE A 563 -14.99 9.84 -9.91
C ILE A 563 -15.28 9.14 -8.58
N GLY A 564 -15.24 9.86 -7.46
CA GLY A 564 -15.56 9.31 -6.14
C GLY A 564 -17.01 8.83 -6.05
N LEU A 565 -17.95 9.59 -6.62
CA LEU A 565 -19.36 9.23 -6.69
C LEU A 565 -19.60 7.99 -7.56
N ALA A 566 -19.00 7.92 -8.75
CA ALA A 566 -19.07 6.74 -9.62
C ALA A 566 -18.48 5.50 -8.93
N THR A 567 -17.33 5.65 -8.26
CA THR A 567 -16.67 4.57 -7.51
C THR A 567 -17.54 4.05 -6.36
N ASN A 568 -18.14 4.94 -5.57
CA ASN A 568 -19.01 4.55 -4.46
C ASN A 568 -20.31 3.90 -4.95
N LEU A 569 -20.96 4.45 -5.98
CA LEU A 569 -22.16 3.86 -6.57
C LEU A 569 -21.89 2.50 -7.22
N ALA A 570 -20.74 2.32 -7.87
CA ALA A 570 -20.32 1.04 -8.43
C ALA A 570 -20.13 -0.04 -7.34
N LYS A 571 -19.49 0.30 -6.22
CA LYS A 571 -19.37 -0.58 -5.04
C LYS A 571 -20.73 -0.94 -4.43
N CYS A 572 -21.60 0.05 -4.24
CA CYS A 572 -22.97 -0.20 -3.73
C CYS A 572 -23.79 -1.12 -4.65
N ALA A 573 -23.54 -1.10 -5.96
CA ALA A 573 -24.17 -1.97 -6.95
C ALA A 573 -23.40 -3.29 -7.21
N GLY A 574 -22.30 -3.55 -6.49
CA GLY A 574 -21.47 -4.75 -6.62
C GLY A 574 -20.86 -4.92 -8.01
N LEU A 575 -20.43 -3.83 -8.66
CA LEU A 575 -19.72 -3.89 -9.94
C LEU A 575 -18.25 -4.32 -9.78
N ASP A 576 -17.70 -4.23 -8.58
CA ASP A 576 -16.36 -4.65 -8.17
C ASP A 576 -16.24 -6.14 -7.86
N ILE A 577 -17.36 -6.89 -7.85
CA ILE A 577 -17.41 -8.33 -7.58
C ILE A 577 -17.83 -9.07 -8.85
N GLU A 578 -16.92 -9.85 -9.42
CA GLU A 578 -17.21 -10.75 -10.55
C GLU A 578 -17.99 -11.98 -10.08
N GLN A 579 -19.31 -11.88 -10.11
CA GLN A 579 -20.22 -12.92 -9.62
C GLN A 579 -20.38 -14.13 -10.56
N HIS A 580 -20.08 -13.99 -11.87
CA HIS A 580 -20.39 -14.99 -12.90
C HIS A 580 -19.15 -15.36 -13.73
N LYS A 581 -18.16 -15.98 -13.08
CA LYS A 581 -16.90 -16.41 -13.73
C LYS A 581 -17.16 -17.37 -14.89
N GLY A 582 -16.78 -16.94 -16.10
CA GLY A 582 -16.90 -17.73 -17.34
C GLY A 582 -18.17 -17.46 -18.15
N GLU A 583 -19.13 -16.69 -17.62
CA GLU A 583 -20.28 -16.24 -18.40
C GLU A 583 -19.98 -14.87 -19.05
N SER A 584 -20.38 -14.72 -20.31
CA SER A 584 -20.33 -13.48 -21.06
C SER A 584 -21.69 -13.24 -21.70
N THR A 585 -22.41 -12.24 -21.18
CA THR A 585 -23.63 -11.70 -21.78
C THR A 585 -23.42 -10.22 -22.09
N PRO A 586 -24.11 -9.63 -23.08
CA PRO A 586 -23.91 -8.22 -23.44
C PRO A 586 -24.02 -7.25 -22.25
N ALA A 587 -24.92 -7.54 -21.30
CA ALA A 587 -25.10 -6.76 -20.08
C ALA A 587 -23.98 -6.94 -19.04
N LEU A 588 -23.41 -8.15 -18.90
CA LEU A 588 -22.23 -8.38 -18.07
C LEU A 588 -21.00 -7.67 -18.65
N GLU A 589 -20.80 -7.73 -19.96
CA GLU A 589 -19.72 -6.98 -20.62
C GLU A 589 -19.88 -5.47 -20.50
N GLU A 590 -21.11 -4.95 -20.51
CA GLU A 590 -21.38 -3.53 -20.25
C GLU A 590 -21.04 -3.13 -18.81
N ARG A 591 -21.35 -3.98 -17.82
CA ARG A 591 -20.93 -3.76 -16.42
C ARG A 591 -19.40 -3.76 -16.28
N ARG A 592 -18.72 -4.74 -16.90
CA ARG A 592 -17.23 -4.83 -16.93
C ARG A 592 -16.61 -3.58 -17.55
N ARG A 593 -17.12 -3.14 -18.70
CA ARG A 593 -16.72 -1.89 -19.40
C ARG A 593 -16.79 -0.64 -18.51
N VAL A 594 -17.92 -0.46 -17.82
CA VAL A 594 -18.12 0.67 -16.90
C VAL A 594 -17.21 0.58 -15.68
N PHE A 595 -17.11 -0.58 -15.03
CA PHE A 595 -16.23 -0.80 -13.89
C PHE A 595 -14.77 -0.44 -14.22
N TRP A 596 -14.22 -0.98 -15.30
CA TRP A 596 -12.84 -0.72 -15.67
C TRP A 596 -12.60 0.72 -16.17
N SER A 597 -13.62 1.37 -16.75
CA SER A 597 -13.55 2.81 -17.06
C SER A 597 -13.50 3.67 -15.80
N ILE A 598 -14.27 3.33 -14.75
CA ILE A 598 -14.18 3.98 -13.42
C ILE A 598 -12.80 3.74 -12.81
N HIS A 599 -12.28 2.52 -12.87
CA HIS A 599 -10.93 2.19 -12.38
C HIS A 599 -9.86 3.04 -13.07
N LEU A 600 -9.84 3.11 -14.41
CA LEU A 600 -8.90 3.94 -15.17
C LEU A 600 -8.96 5.42 -14.76
N LEU A 601 -10.16 6.00 -14.69
CA LEU A 601 -10.32 7.39 -14.23
C LEU A 601 -9.74 7.59 -12.81
N ASN A 602 -9.97 6.63 -11.92
CA ASN A 602 -9.47 6.68 -10.55
C ASN A 602 -7.94 6.52 -10.46
N GLN A 603 -7.32 5.68 -11.30
CA GLN A 603 -5.86 5.54 -11.31
C GLN A 603 -5.16 6.75 -11.99
N GLN A 604 -5.78 7.38 -12.98
CA GLN A 604 -5.15 8.43 -13.80
C GLN A 604 -5.38 9.84 -13.25
N TYR A 605 -6.57 10.15 -12.71
CA TYR A 605 -6.97 11.54 -12.44
C TYR A 605 -7.47 11.81 -11.02
N ALA A 606 -7.77 10.79 -10.19
CA ALA A 606 -8.24 11.00 -8.82
C ALA A 606 -7.10 11.23 -7.81
N PRO A 607 -7.37 11.90 -6.67
CA PRO A 607 -6.38 12.16 -5.65
C PRO A 607 -6.19 10.96 -4.72
N HIS A 608 -4.94 10.65 -4.36
CA HIS A 608 -4.58 9.54 -3.47
C HIS A 608 -5.28 9.59 -2.11
N SER A 609 -5.63 10.78 -1.61
CA SER A 609 -6.37 10.94 -0.35
C SER A 609 -7.84 10.46 -0.40
N MET A 610 -8.37 10.16 -1.60
CA MET A 610 -9.67 9.50 -1.79
C MET A 610 -9.55 7.99 -2.02
N GLN A 611 -8.33 7.46 -2.13
CA GLN A 611 -8.11 6.02 -2.11
C GLN A 611 -8.18 5.52 -0.66
N LEU A 612 -9.06 4.55 -0.39
CA LEU A 612 -8.92 3.71 0.79
C LEU A 612 -7.62 2.92 0.64
N ASN A 613 -6.79 2.86 1.70
CA ASN A 613 -5.64 1.96 1.77
C ASN A 613 -6.12 0.50 1.77
N MET A 614 -6.45 -0.02 0.59
CA MET A 614 -6.61 -1.45 0.37
C MET A 614 -5.22 -2.08 0.25
N LEU A 615 -5.09 -3.21 0.93
CA LEU A 615 -3.90 -4.06 0.97
C LEU A 615 -3.31 -4.31 -0.42
N ARG A 616 -1.99 -4.48 -0.48
CA ARG A 616 -1.17 -4.71 -1.70
C ARG A 616 -1.59 -5.97 -2.50
N ASP A 617 -2.52 -6.77 -2.01
CA ASP A 617 -2.98 -8.04 -2.59
C ASP A 617 -3.96 -7.91 -3.78
N ILE A 618 -4.55 -6.73 -3.99
CA ILE A 618 -5.57 -6.52 -5.04
C ILE A 618 -4.93 -6.19 -6.41
N GLN A 619 -3.64 -5.89 -6.48
CA GLN A 619 -2.95 -5.51 -7.74
C GLN A 619 -2.75 -6.65 -8.75
N ASN A 620 -3.23 -7.86 -8.46
CA ASN A 620 -3.05 -9.02 -9.33
C ASN A 620 -4.39 -9.47 -9.94
N PRO A 621 -4.86 -8.86 -11.05
CA PRO A 621 -6.00 -9.36 -11.81
C PRO A 621 -5.62 -10.71 -12.45
N LYS A 622 -5.85 -11.80 -11.70
CA LYS A 622 -5.53 -13.18 -12.08
C LYS A 622 -6.52 -13.76 -13.10
N TYR A 623 -6.45 -13.28 -14.35
CA TYR A 623 -6.85 -13.96 -15.59
C TYR A 623 -6.08 -13.28 -16.73
N MET A 624 -5.42 -13.94 -17.68
CA MET A 624 -5.46 -15.36 -18.08
C MET A 624 -4.07 -15.97 -18.28
N ALA A 625 -3.99 -17.30 -18.31
CA ALA A 625 -2.92 -17.99 -19.00
C ALA A 625 -3.16 -17.92 -20.51
N VAL A 626 -2.11 -17.64 -21.30
CA VAL A 626 -2.12 -17.81 -22.77
C VAL A 626 -0.88 -18.64 -23.13
N ASN A 627 -1.07 -19.62 -24.02
CA ASN A 627 0.01 -20.52 -24.45
C ASN A 627 1.15 -19.75 -25.12
N VAL A 628 2.36 -20.31 -25.01
CA VAL A 628 3.51 -19.90 -25.80
C VAL A 628 3.26 -20.25 -27.27
N ASP A 629 2.95 -19.24 -28.09
CA ASP A 629 2.88 -19.42 -29.54
C ASP A 629 4.27 -19.75 -30.08
N SER A 630 4.31 -20.73 -31.00
CA SER A 630 5.56 -21.21 -31.59
C SER A 630 6.14 -20.20 -32.60
N PRO A 631 7.48 -20.11 -32.76
CA PRO A 631 8.07 -19.19 -33.71
C PRO A 631 7.61 -19.48 -35.14
N ARG A 632 7.12 -18.45 -35.85
CA ARG A 632 6.84 -18.51 -37.29
C ARG A 632 7.87 -17.71 -38.08
N GLU A 633 8.14 -18.22 -39.28
CA GLU A 633 9.34 -17.91 -40.06
C GLU A 633 9.36 -16.48 -40.64
N MET A 634 10.58 -15.95 -40.78
CA MET A 634 10.85 -14.66 -41.42
C MET A 634 10.51 -14.70 -42.91
N GLY A 635 9.68 -13.77 -43.41
CA GLY A 635 9.55 -13.55 -44.85
C GLY A 635 8.21 -13.09 -45.42
N MET A 636 7.28 -12.54 -44.62
CA MET A 636 5.97 -12.07 -45.15
C MET A 636 5.71 -10.59 -44.92
N LYS A 637 4.84 -10.01 -45.77
CA LYS A 637 4.35 -8.62 -45.72
C LYS A 637 3.82 -8.26 -44.32
N PRO A 638 3.82 -6.96 -43.93
CA PRO A 638 3.42 -6.52 -42.59
C PRO A 638 2.09 -7.18 -42.19
N PRO A 639 2.02 -7.77 -40.97
CA PRO A 639 0.81 -8.46 -40.52
C PRO A 639 -0.36 -7.47 -40.48
N GLN A 640 -1.53 -7.97 -40.85
CA GLN A 640 -2.78 -7.25 -40.63
C GLN A 640 -2.88 -6.84 -39.16
N THR A 641 -3.47 -5.68 -38.88
CA THR A 641 -3.78 -5.25 -37.51
C THR A 641 -4.42 -6.41 -36.75
N PRO A 642 -3.96 -6.76 -35.53
CA PRO A 642 -4.47 -7.92 -34.81
C PRO A 642 -6.00 -7.86 -34.69
N GLN A 643 -6.70 -8.82 -35.29
CA GLN A 643 -8.16 -8.87 -35.21
C GLN A 643 -8.57 -9.36 -33.82
N GLU A 644 -9.37 -8.57 -33.08
CA GLU A 644 -9.94 -8.93 -31.77
C GLU A 644 -11.07 -9.99 -31.91
N ASN A 645 -10.79 -11.12 -32.58
CA ASN A 645 -11.74 -12.19 -32.83
C ASN A 645 -11.78 -13.23 -31.68
N GLY A 646 -12.55 -12.90 -30.65
CA GLY A 646 -13.13 -13.88 -29.71
C GLY A 646 -12.31 -14.19 -28.46
N ALA A 647 -12.96 -13.99 -27.30
CA ALA A 647 -12.57 -14.48 -25.96
C ALA A 647 -11.29 -13.93 -25.30
N LEU A 648 -10.53 -13.04 -25.93
CA LEU A 648 -9.32 -12.42 -25.36
C LEU A 648 -9.47 -10.90 -25.24
N GLY A 649 -9.42 -10.37 -24.01
CA GLY A 649 -9.41 -8.92 -23.77
C GLY A 649 -8.08 -8.32 -24.23
N GLY A 650 -8.10 -7.60 -25.34
CA GLY A 650 -6.91 -7.17 -26.10
C GLY A 650 -6.03 -6.11 -25.41
N ILE A 651 -5.37 -5.28 -26.22
CA ILE A 651 -4.35 -4.31 -25.79
C ILE A 651 -4.77 -3.43 -24.59
N TRP A 652 -6.07 -3.17 -24.47
CA TRP A 652 -6.66 -2.37 -23.39
C TRP A 652 -6.53 -3.00 -21.99
N VAL A 653 -6.44 -4.33 -21.86
CA VAL A 653 -6.21 -5.00 -20.56
C VAL A 653 -4.82 -4.65 -20.00
N TYR A 654 -3.82 -4.61 -20.87
CA TYR A 654 -2.47 -4.17 -20.48
C TYR A 654 -2.45 -2.68 -20.11
N MET A 655 -3.22 -1.84 -20.80
CA MET A 655 -3.40 -0.42 -20.43
C MET A 655 -3.97 -0.29 -19.01
N VAL A 656 -4.95 -1.11 -18.62
CA VAL A 656 -5.48 -1.17 -17.24
C VAL A 656 -4.40 -1.62 -16.23
N GLN A 657 -3.61 -2.65 -16.55
CA GLN A 657 -2.52 -3.12 -15.69
C GLN A 657 -1.46 -2.02 -15.46
N LEU A 658 -0.97 -1.40 -16.54
CA LEU A 658 0.04 -0.35 -16.43
C LEU A 658 -0.50 0.93 -15.76
N SER A 659 -1.77 1.27 -15.94
CA SER A 659 -2.41 2.37 -15.19
C SER A 659 -2.45 2.11 -13.67
N THR A 660 -2.55 0.84 -13.27
CA THR A 660 -2.55 0.46 -11.85
C THR A 660 -1.15 0.64 -11.26
N LEU A 661 -0.10 0.24 -12.00
CA LEU A 661 1.29 0.53 -11.61
C LEU A 661 1.59 2.03 -11.57
N TRP A 662 0.99 2.82 -12.47
CA TRP A 662 1.13 4.28 -12.45
C TRP A 662 0.62 4.92 -11.14
N SER A 663 -0.44 4.38 -10.53
CA SER A 663 -0.92 4.90 -9.24
C SER A 663 0.09 4.70 -8.11
N GLU A 664 0.83 3.59 -8.11
CA GLU A 664 1.96 3.35 -7.19
C GLU A 664 3.11 4.34 -7.41
N VAL A 665 3.43 4.67 -8.67
CA VAL A 665 4.43 5.70 -9.01
C VAL A 665 4.03 7.05 -8.41
N GLN A 666 2.77 7.45 -8.55
CA GLN A 666 2.28 8.68 -7.94
C GLN A 666 2.28 8.61 -6.40
N HIS A 667 2.01 7.45 -5.80
CA HIS A 667 2.10 7.24 -4.35
C HIS A 667 3.55 7.42 -3.86
N TYR A 668 4.54 6.83 -4.55
CA TYR A 668 5.97 7.04 -4.30
C TYR A 668 6.38 8.52 -4.39
N VAL A 669 5.92 9.24 -5.42
CA VAL A 669 6.17 10.69 -5.56
C VAL A 669 5.54 11.48 -4.41
N SER A 670 4.32 11.14 -3.99
CA SER A 670 3.64 11.78 -2.84
C SER A 670 4.41 11.54 -1.53
N HIS A 671 4.95 10.34 -1.35
CA HIS A 671 5.82 10.00 -0.23
C HIS A 671 7.12 10.84 -0.23
N CYS A 672 7.79 10.96 -1.37
CA CYS A 672 8.95 11.85 -1.52
C CYS A 672 8.60 13.31 -1.18
N ALA A 673 7.46 13.83 -1.66
CA ALA A 673 6.98 15.17 -1.37
C ALA A 673 6.64 15.39 0.12
N SER A 674 6.27 14.32 0.83
CA SER A 674 5.97 14.35 2.27
C SER A 674 7.20 14.28 3.19
N GLY A 675 8.38 14.00 2.64
CA GLY A 675 9.63 13.90 3.39
C GLY A 675 10.02 12.47 3.81
N ASP A 676 9.58 11.45 3.07
CA ASP A 676 10.00 10.05 3.30
C ASP A 676 11.55 9.92 3.27
N THR A 677 12.09 9.29 4.31
CA THR A 677 13.54 9.10 4.51
C THR A 677 14.10 7.86 3.81
N THR A 678 13.24 6.92 3.39
CA THR A 678 13.63 5.60 2.85
C THR A 678 14.52 5.76 1.61
N PRO A 679 15.76 5.21 1.57
CA PRO A 679 16.62 5.29 0.39
C PRO A 679 16.04 4.54 -0.82
N PRO A 680 16.16 5.02 -2.08
CA PRO A 680 15.56 4.34 -3.24
C PRO A 680 16.27 3.03 -3.62
N TRP A 681 17.47 2.81 -3.11
CA TRP A 681 18.20 1.53 -3.20
C TRP A 681 17.89 0.58 -2.03
N SER A 682 16.99 0.95 -1.12
CA SER A 682 16.48 0.04 -0.09
C SER A 682 15.47 -0.94 -0.70
N VAL A 683 15.53 -2.20 -0.29
CA VAL A 683 14.65 -3.28 -0.79
C VAL A 683 13.16 -2.98 -0.56
N ASP A 684 12.82 -2.31 0.54
CA ASP A 684 11.45 -1.93 0.90
C ASP A 684 10.98 -0.61 0.27
N SER A 685 11.84 0.05 -0.52
CA SER A 685 11.51 1.34 -1.14
C SER A 685 10.48 1.20 -2.27
N GLY A 686 9.68 2.25 -2.46
CA GLY A 686 8.76 2.33 -3.62
C GLY A 686 9.50 2.17 -4.95
N TYR A 687 10.74 2.64 -5.06
CA TYR A 687 11.58 2.47 -6.25
C TYR A 687 11.82 0.99 -6.58
N CYS A 688 12.30 0.20 -5.61
CA CYS A 688 12.56 -1.23 -5.81
C CYS A 688 11.27 -2.03 -6.07
N ILE A 689 10.19 -1.75 -5.32
CA ILE A 689 8.91 -2.46 -5.45
C ILE A 689 8.27 -2.20 -6.82
N ILE A 690 8.19 -0.95 -7.25
CA ILE A 690 7.63 -0.57 -8.57
C ILE A 690 8.50 -1.13 -9.70
N GLY A 691 9.83 -1.08 -9.55
CA GLY A 691 10.76 -1.69 -10.51
C GLY A 691 10.54 -3.20 -10.70
N ALA A 692 10.31 -3.94 -9.62
CA ALA A 692 9.99 -5.37 -9.68
C ALA A 692 8.64 -5.64 -10.36
N HIS A 693 7.60 -4.86 -10.06
CA HIS A 693 6.30 -4.96 -10.74
C HIS A 693 6.40 -4.65 -12.25
N LEU A 694 7.27 -3.72 -12.64
CA LEU A 694 7.47 -3.35 -14.03
C LEU A 694 8.11 -4.50 -14.84
N MET A 695 9.13 -5.15 -14.30
CA MET A 695 9.76 -6.34 -14.90
C MET A 695 8.79 -7.52 -15.05
N ASP A 696 7.85 -7.68 -14.10
CA ASP A 696 6.79 -8.69 -14.18
C ASP A 696 5.78 -8.38 -15.31
N ILE A 697 5.43 -7.11 -15.53
CA ILE A 697 4.62 -6.67 -16.67
C ILE A 697 5.36 -6.89 -17.99
N GLU A 698 6.63 -6.48 -18.11
CA GLU A 698 7.48 -6.70 -19.31
C GLU A 698 7.55 -8.18 -19.70
N THR A 699 7.73 -9.06 -18.70
CA THR A 699 7.79 -10.52 -18.89
C THR A 699 6.47 -11.09 -19.40
N LYS A 700 5.33 -10.51 -18.98
CA LYS A 700 3.97 -10.94 -19.35
C LYS A 700 3.41 -10.25 -20.60
N PHE A 701 4.10 -9.23 -21.12
CA PHE A 701 3.60 -8.45 -22.26
C PHE A 701 3.80 -9.20 -23.60
N PRO A 702 2.72 -9.45 -24.38
CA PRO A 702 2.79 -10.26 -25.59
C PRO A 702 3.75 -9.70 -26.64
N THR A 703 4.54 -10.59 -27.24
CA THR A 703 5.46 -10.25 -28.34
C THR A 703 4.75 -9.54 -29.49
N SER A 704 3.49 -9.89 -29.77
CA SER A 704 2.63 -9.27 -30.80
C SER A 704 2.33 -7.78 -30.60
N HIS A 705 2.46 -7.26 -29.38
CA HIS A 705 2.16 -5.86 -29.05
C HIS A 705 3.40 -5.00 -28.84
N ARG A 706 4.60 -5.60 -28.86
CA ARG A 706 5.87 -4.88 -28.64
C ARG A 706 6.18 -3.91 -29.76
N TYR A 707 6.89 -2.83 -29.42
CA TYR A 707 7.33 -1.79 -30.35
C TYR A 707 7.83 -2.31 -31.72
N ASP A 708 8.80 -3.22 -31.74
CA ASP A 708 9.39 -3.77 -32.97
C ASP A 708 8.42 -4.62 -33.79
N SER A 709 7.44 -5.25 -33.13
CA SER A 709 6.53 -6.21 -33.75
C SER A 709 5.33 -5.52 -34.41
N VAL A 710 4.82 -4.45 -33.80
CA VAL A 710 3.69 -3.68 -34.36
C VAL A 710 4.11 -2.82 -35.54
N ARG A 711 5.38 -2.38 -35.56
CA ARG A 711 6.02 -1.56 -36.60
C ARG A 711 5.24 -0.27 -36.91
N PHE A 712 4.92 0.51 -35.87
CA PHE A 712 4.14 1.76 -35.98
C PHE A 712 4.62 2.67 -37.12
N GLN A 713 5.94 2.80 -37.28
CA GLN A 713 6.55 3.64 -38.32
C GLN A 713 6.38 3.12 -39.77
N GLU A 714 6.11 1.84 -39.98
CA GLU A 714 5.82 1.29 -41.32
C GLU A 714 4.34 1.44 -41.72
N ARG A 715 3.44 1.78 -40.77
CA ARG A 715 2.00 1.95 -41.01
C ARG A 715 1.69 3.29 -41.69
N SER A 716 0.62 3.33 -42.48
CA SER A 716 0.15 4.59 -43.08
C SER A 716 -0.73 5.39 -42.10
N PRO A 717 -0.78 6.73 -42.18
CA PRO A 717 -1.65 7.55 -41.34
C PRO A 717 -3.13 7.13 -41.40
N GLU A 718 -3.61 6.67 -42.56
CA GLU A 718 -4.98 6.20 -42.77
C GLU A 718 -5.23 4.82 -42.15
N GLU A 719 -4.21 3.96 -42.03
CA GLU A 719 -4.31 2.70 -41.31
C GLU A 719 -4.38 2.94 -39.80
N LEU A 720 -3.48 3.79 -39.28
CA LEU A 720 -3.45 4.19 -37.87
C LEU A 720 -4.78 4.83 -37.45
N ASN A 721 -5.30 5.78 -38.23
CA ASN A 721 -6.55 6.46 -37.94
C ASN A 721 -7.82 5.61 -38.18
N ARG A 722 -7.73 4.47 -38.88
CA ARG A 722 -8.83 3.49 -38.97
C ARG A 722 -8.90 2.56 -37.76
N ALA A 723 -7.76 2.25 -37.14
CA ALA A 723 -7.67 1.32 -36.01
C ALA A 723 -7.30 2.01 -34.68
N ARG A 724 -7.85 3.22 -34.43
CA ARG A 724 -7.55 4.04 -33.24
C ARG A 724 -7.85 3.32 -31.91
N GLU A 725 -8.83 2.42 -31.92
CA GLU A 725 -9.16 1.58 -30.76
C GLU A 725 -8.03 0.64 -30.30
N TYR A 726 -7.09 0.32 -31.18
CA TYR A 726 -5.87 -0.42 -30.86
C TYR A 726 -4.69 0.54 -30.64
N TRP A 727 -4.49 1.48 -31.57
CA TRP A 727 -3.29 2.32 -31.57
C TRP A 727 -3.26 3.35 -30.44
N SER A 728 -4.40 3.88 -29.97
CA SER A 728 -4.38 4.81 -28.84
C SER A 728 -4.08 4.15 -27.50
N PRO A 729 -4.67 2.99 -27.12
CA PRO A 729 -4.20 2.21 -25.97
C PRO A 729 -2.74 1.74 -26.08
N TRP A 730 -2.30 1.39 -27.29
CA TRP A 730 -0.90 1.04 -27.53
C TRP A 730 0.04 2.24 -27.30
N LEU A 731 -0.27 3.42 -27.83
CA LEU A 731 0.50 4.64 -27.55
C LEU A 731 0.48 4.98 -26.06
N TYR A 732 -0.67 4.86 -25.39
CA TYR A 732 -0.77 5.05 -23.93
C TYR A 732 0.22 4.16 -23.19
N LEU A 733 0.30 2.87 -23.54
CA LEU A 733 1.23 1.91 -22.93
C LEU A 733 2.69 2.36 -23.08
N GLN A 734 3.11 2.71 -24.30
CA GLN A 734 4.48 3.13 -24.58
C GLN A 734 4.85 4.42 -23.82
N PHE A 735 4.00 5.45 -23.89
CA PHE A 735 4.23 6.70 -23.15
C PHE A 735 4.28 6.47 -21.64
N THR A 736 3.34 5.70 -21.08
CA THR A 736 3.27 5.44 -19.63
C THR A 736 4.46 4.61 -19.15
N TYR A 737 4.94 3.65 -19.95
CA TYR A 737 6.13 2.86 -19.64
C TYR A 737 7.37 3.73 -19.44
N HIS A 738 7.66 4.59 -20.41
CA HIS A 738 8.77 5.54 -20.28
C HIS A 738 8.52 6.56 -19.17
N ALA A 739 7.27 6.92 -18.88
CA ALA A 739 6.92 7.78 -17.75
C ALA A 739 7.28 7.13 -16.40
N VAL A 740 6.95 5.85 -16.17
CA VAL A 740 7.27 5.11 -14.94
C VAL A 740 8.79 5.16 -14.68
N HIS A 741 9.58 4.73 -15.66
CA HIS A 741 11.05 4.78 -15.57
C HIS A 741 11.59 6.21 -15.38
N SER A 742 11.02 7.19 -16.07
CA SER A 742 11.42 8.61 -15.95
C SER A 742 11.17 9.16 -14.55
N VAL A 743 10.01 8.85 -13.94
CA VAL A 743 9.66 9.31 -12.59
C VAL A 743 10.51 8.62 -11.54
N LEU A 744 10.64 7.30 -11.58
CA LEU A 744 11.44 6.54 -10.61
C LEU A 744 12.88 7.07 -10.53
N ASN A 745 13.46 7.40 -11.68
CA ASN A 745 14.82 7.89 -11.81
C ASN A 745 14.93 9.42 -11.90
N HIS A 746 13.88 10.18 -11.56
CA HIS A 746 13.85 11.63 -11.74
C HIS A 746 14.87 12.36 -10.81
N PRO A 747 15.85 13.12 -11.34
CA PRO A 747 16.95 13.69 -10.55
C PRO A 747 16.55 14.46 -9.29
N PHE A 748 15.48 15.25 -9.40
CA PHE A 748 14.92 16.01 -8.28
C PHE A 748 14.49 15.16 -7.07
N LEU A 749 13.96 13.94 -7.27
CA LEU A 749 13.39 13.14 -6.17
C LEU A 749 14.46 12.62 -5.22
N TYR A 750 15.62 12.21 -5.74
CA TYR A 750 16.74 11.80 -4.91
C TYR A 750 17.63 12.97 -4.46
N SER A 751 17.56 14.15 -5.09
CA SER A 751 18.27 15.36 -4.63
C SER A 751 17.53 16.19 -3.59
N TRP A 752 16.19 16.12 -3.51
CA TRP A 752 15.35 16.93 -2.60
C TRP A 752 15.42 16.51 -1.12
N ARG A 753 16.16 15.46 -0.78
CA ARG A 753 16.15 14.86 0.56
C ARG A 753 16.56 15.86 1.65
N PRO A 754 15.77 16.03 2.73
CA PRO A 754 16.07 17.00 3.79
C PRO A 754 17.48 16.81 4.37
N GLN A 755 18.17 17.91 4.65
CA GLN A 755 19.59 17.93 5.05
C GLN A 755 19.94 17.11 6.32
N GLN A 756 18.95 16.64 7.09
CA GLN A 756 19.17 15.64 8.14
C GLN A 756 19.63 14.28 7.60
N SER A 757 19.32 13.96 6.33
CA SER A 757 19.80 12.76 5.62
C SER A 757 21.19 12.91 5.00
N ALA A 758 21.89 14.04 5.19
CA ALA A 758 23.22 14.28 4.62
C ALA A 758 24.33 13.33 5.14
N GLN A 759 24.00 12.42 6.07
CA GLN A 759 24.86 11.32 6.50
C GLN A 759 24.88 10.15 5.50
N LEU A 760 23.85 10.00 4.66
CA LEU A 760 23.78 8.98 3.60
C LEU A 760 24.00 9.63 2.25
N ALA A 761 25.26 9.71 1.82
CA ALA A 761 25.60 10.10 0.44
C ALA A 761 24.93 9.15 -0.55
N VAL A 762 24.37 9.68 -1.63
CA VAL A 762 23.79 8.87 -2.72
C VAL A 762 24.92 8.01 -3.33
N PRO A 763 24.79 6.67 -3.41
CA PRO A 763 25.80 5.82 -4.00
C PRO A 763 26.06 6.23 -5.45
N ASN A 764 27.34 6.38 -5.82
CA ASN A 764 27.75 6.76 -7.18
C ASN A 764 27.19 5.84 -8.26
N THR A 765 27.08 4.54 -7.97
CA THR A 765 26.45 3.54 -8.84
C THR A 765 24.98 3.85 -9.09
N PHE A 766 24.19 4.02 -8.02
CA PHE A 766 22.78 4.40 -8.11
C PHE A 766 22.61 5.74 -8.85
N TRP A 767 23.36 6.77 -8.48
CA TRP A 767 23.29 8.09 -9.12
C TRP A 767 23.52 7.99 -10.64
N LYS A 768 24.60 7.32 -11.05
CA LYS A 768 24.95 7.15 -12.47
C LYS A 768 23.84 6.40 -13.21
N THR A 769 23.44 5.24 -12.72
CA THR A 769 22.45 4.38 -13.38
C THR A 769 21.07 5.04 -13.45
N SER A 770 20.59 5.69 -12.37
CA SER A 770 19.35 6.47 -12.42
C SER A 770 19.43 7.61 -13.42
N SER A 771 20.50 8.40 -13.41
CA SER A 771 20.67 9.48 -14.38
C SER A 771 20.62 8.98 -15.83
N GLU A 772 21.35 7.90 -16.14
CA GLU A 772 21.37 7.28 -17.48
C GLU A 772 19.97 6.79 -17.88
N LEU A 773 19.25 6.08 -17.01
CA LEU A 773 17.87 5.63 -17.27
C LEU A 773 16.91 6.80 -17.49
N ALA A 774 16.97 7.85 -16.65
CA ALA A 774 16.13 9.03 -16.80
C ALA A 774 16.33 9.72 -18.16
N LEU A 775 17.58 9.80 -18.66
CA LEU A 775 17.88 10.36 -19.97
C LEU A 775 17.41 9.46 -21.13
N ILE A 776 17.54 8.13 -20.98
CA ILE A 776 17.09 7.15 -21.99
C ILE A 776 15.56 7.20 -22.15
N HIS A 777 14.80 7.08 -21.07
CA HIS A 777 13.33 6.98 -21.17
C HIS A 777 12.68 8.33 -21.53
N THR A 778 13.26 9.47 -21.14
CA THR A 778 12.80 10.78 -21.65
C THR A 778 13.19 11.03 -23.10
N THR A 779 14.33 10.49 -23.57
CA THR A 779 14.69 10.47 -24.99
C THR A 779 13.70 9.67 -25.83
N TRP A 780 13.23 8.53 -25.32
CA TRP A 780 12.16 7.75 -25.92
C TRP A 780 10.81 8.48 -25.93
N THR A 781 10.46 9.18 -24.85
CA THR A 781 9.24 10.01 -24.80
C THR A 781 9.25 11.08 -25.91
N ALA A 782 10.39 11.76 -26.11
CA ALA A 782 10.55 12.69 -27.23
C ALA A 782 10.48 11.99 -28.60
N ARG A 783 11.07 10.80 -28.76
CA ARG A 783 10.97 9.98 -29.99
C ARG A 783 9.52 9.61 -30.29
N LEU A 784 8.72 9.25 -29.29
CA LEU A 784 7.30 8.94 -29.46
C LEU A 784 6.49 10.18 -29.91
N ILE A 785 6.84 11.38 -29.44
CA ILE A 785 6.26 12.65 -29.93
C ILE A 785 6.60 12.87 -31.40
N ASP A 786 7.88 12.73 -31.77
CA ASP A 786 8.31 12.85 -33.18
C ASP A 786 7.54 11.84 -34.06
N MET A 787 7.43 10.58 -33.62
CA MET A 787 6.70 9.52 -34.34
C MET A 787 5.22 9.83 -34.59
N ILE A 788 4.47 10.29 -33.58
CA ILE A 788 3.04 10.63 -33.78
C ILE A 788 2.87 11.90 -34.62
N THR A 789 3.84 12.84 -34.55
CA THR A 789 3.83 14.07 -35.34
C THR A 789 4.07 13.77 -36.82
N GLU A 790 5.06 12.94 -37.14
CA GLU A 790 5.33 12.44 -38.51
C GLU A 790 4.16 11.65 -39.12
N LYS A 791 3.33 11.01 -38.28
CA LYS A 791 2.14 10.25 -38.69
C LYS A 791 0.85 11.06 -38.67
N GLU A 792 0.91 12.35 -38.34
CA GLU A 792 -0.25 13.23 -38.12
C GLU A 792 -1.30 12.61 -37.17
N TYR A 793 -0.85 11.78 -36.22
CA TYR A 793 -1.73 11.00 -35.35
C TYR A 793 -2.17 11.84 -34.15
N GLN A 794 -3.37 12.39 -34.22
CA GLN A 794 -3.91 13.20 -33.13
C GLN A 794 -4.17 12.34 -31.87
N LEU A 795 -3.46 12.64 -30.78
CA LEU A 795 -3.76 12.10 -29.46
C LEU A 795 -5.03 12.71 -28.86
N SER A 796 -5.65 12.00 -27.91
CA SER A 796 -6.97 12.38 -27.36
C SER A 796 -7.11 12.17 -25.85
N ASP A 797 -6.10 11.59 -25.20
CA ASP A 797 -6.03 11.47 -23.75
C ASP A 797 -5.17 12.61 -23.15
N PRO A 798 -5.72 13.49 -22.28
CA PRO A 798 -4.95 14.56 -21.64
C PRO A 798 -3.87 14.05 -20.68
N PHE A 799 -3.95 12.81 -20.19
CA PHE A 799 -2.93 12.21 -19.33
C PHE A 799 -1.53 12.24 -19.98
N LEU A 800 -1.47 12.04 -21.31
CA LEU A 800 -0.21 12.03 -22.04
C LEU A 800 0.49 13.40 -22.05
N GLY A 801 -0.26 14.50 -21.93
CA GLY A 801 0.32 15.84 -21.72
C GLY A 801 1.01 15.96 -20.36
N HIS A 802 0.50 15.30 -19.31
CA HIS A 802 1.18 15.25 -18.02
C HIS A 802 2.47 14.40 -18.08
N VAL A 803 2.43 13.23 -18.74
CA VAL A 803 3.63 12.40 -19.00
C VAL A 803 4.74 13.19 -19.71
N VAL A 804 4.40 13.94 -20.76
CA VAL A 804 5.36 14.77 -21.50
C VAL A 804 5.89 15.92 -20.63
N ALA A 805 5.08 16.48 -19.74
CA ALA A 805 5.55 17.49 -18.78
C ALA A 805 6.61 16.93 -17.81
N ILE A 806 6.48 15.69 -17.33
CA ILE A 806 7.53 15.03 -16.52
C ILE A 806 8.80 14.79 -17.34
N ALA A 807 8.68 14.39 -18.61
CA ALA A 807 9.86 14.26 -19.47
C ALA A 807 10.55 15.63 -19.64
N ALA A 808 9.79 16.71 -19.78
CA ALA A 808 10.32 18.07 -19.85
C ALA A 808 11.04 18.52 -18.56
N THR A 809 10.56 18.19 -17.36
CA THR A 809 11.27 18.55 -16.10
C THR A 809 12.65 17.90 -15.99
N ILE A 810 12.80 16.67 -16.49
CA ILE A 810 14.10 15.98 -16.56
C ILE A 810 14.98 16.57 -17.69
N LEU A 811 14.41 16.91 -18.85
CA LEU A 811 15.16 17.51 -19.94
C LEU A 811 15.72 18.91 -19.56
N ILE A 812 15.00 19.70 -18.77
CA ILE A 812 15.50 20.96 -18.17
C ILE A 812 16.80 20.74 -17.38
N TYR A 813 16.91 19.62 -16.66
CA TYR A 813 18.13 19.25 -15.94
C TYR A 813 19.29 18.98 -16.93
N TYR A 814 19.06 18.16 -17.96
CA TYR A 814 20.09 17.83 -18.96
C TYR A 814 20.47 19.00 -19.89
N CYS A 815 19.63 20.03 -20.03
CA CYS A 815 19.96 21.29 -20.70
C CYS A 815 21.11 22.09 -20.01
N ARG A 816 21.59 21.65 -18.84
CA ARG A 816 22.80 22.17 -18.16
C ARG A 816 23.92 21.14 -18.03
N ALA A 817 23.85 20.01 -18.72
CA ALA A 817 24.92 19.00 -18.77
C ALA A 817 26.27 19.60 -19.19
N ALA A 818 27.36 19.09 -18.62
CA ALA A 818 28.70 19.59 -18.93
C ALA A 818 29.15 19.17 -20.34
N ASP A 819 28.81 17.95 -20.78
CA ASP A 819 28.93 17.51 -22.16
C ASP A 819 28.03 18.37 -23.10
N PRO A 820 28.61 19.03 -24.12
CA PRO A 820 27.84 19.81 -25.09
C PRO A 820 26.84 18.97 -25.91
N THR A 821 27.18 17.73 -26.26
CA THR A 821 26.35 16.87 -27.12
C THR A 821 25.07 16.45 -26.42
N VAL A 822 25.17 16.03 -25.15
CA VAL A 822 24.02 15.73 -24.28
C VAL A 822 23.17 16.98 -24.08
N ARG A 823 23.80 18.13 -23.83
CA ARG A 823 23.11 19.42 -23.63
C ARG A 823 22.31 19.86 -24.86
N GLU A 824 22.92 19.83 -26.05
CA GLU A 824 22.26 20.20 -27.32
C GLU A 824 21.18 19.19 -27.75
N SER A 825 21.34 17.90 -27.39
CA SER A 825 20.30 16.89 -27.55
C SER A 825 19.11 17.17 -26.63
N ALA A 826 19.36 17.43 -25.34
CA ALA A 826 18.34 17.74 -24.36
C ALA A 826 17.55 19.02 -24.69
N GLN A 827 18.23 20.07 -25.18
CA GLN A 827 17.59 21.32 -25.59
C GLN A 827 16.59 21.11 -26.73
N ARG A 828 16.97 20.38 -27.79
CA ARG A 828 16.06 20.05 -28.90
C ARG A 828 14.87 19.21 -28.45
N LYS A 829 15.10 18.23 -27.57
CA LYS A 829 14.03 17.38 -27.01
C LYS A 829 13.09 18.15 -26.09
N LEU A 830 13.61 19.10 -25.30
CA LEU A 830 12.80 19.99 -24.49
C LEU A 830 11.89 20.86 -25.37
N GLU A 831 12.42 21.39 -26.48
CA GLU A 831 11.63 22.14 -27.46
C GLU A 831 10.55 21.28 -28.13
N THR A 832 10.86 20.02 -28.46
CA THR A 832 9.86 19.04 -28.94
C THR A 832 8.74 18.84 -27.91
N CYS A 833 9.08 18.66 -26.63
CA CYS A 833 8.10 18.49 -25.56
C CYS A 833 7.24 19.76 -25.34
N THR A 834 7.84 20.96 -25.29
CA THR A 834 7.08 22.20 -25.06
C THR A 834 6.19 22.55 -26.23
N ARG A 835 6.66 22.40 -27.48
CA ARG A 835 5.84 22.60 -28.68
C ARG A 835 4.62 21.68 -28.68
N PHE A 836 4.83 20.39 -28.43
CA PHE A 836 3.75 19.41 -28.33
C PHE A 836 2.73 19.74 -27.21
N LEU A 837 3.19 20.20 -26.05
CA LEU A 837 2.31 20.66 -24.96
C LEU A 837 1.52 21.92 -25.34
N SER A 838 2.13 22.87 -26.06
CA SER A 838 1.46 24.06 -26.59
C SER A 838 0.36 23.67 -27.60
N ASP A 839 0.63 22.73 -28.51
CA ASP A 839 -0.34 22.26 -29.49
C ASP A 839 -1.55 21.58 -28.80
N LEU A 840 -1.31 20.75 -27.77
CA LEU A 840 -2.37 20.15 -26.95
C LEU A 840 -3.14 21.19 -26.11
N ALA A 841 -2.47 22.21 -25.60
CA ALA A 841 -3.07 23.28 -24.81
C ALA A 841 -4.16 24.05 -25.58
N THR A 842 -4.10 24.09 -26.91
CA THR A 842 -5.15 24.70 -27.75
C THR A 842 -6.54 24.08 -27.56
N LYS A 843 -6.63 22.79 -27.22
CA LYS A 843 -7.89 22.05 -27.04
C LYS A 843 -8.25 21.80 -25.59
N TRP A 844 -7.26 21.85 -24.68
CA TRP A 844 -7.37 21.38 -23.30
C TRP A 844 -6.85 22.41 -22.30
N PRO A 845 -7.74 23.19 -21.65
CA PRO A 845 -7.37 24.16 -20.60
C PRO A 845 -6.49 23.56 -19.47
N ARG A 846 -6.68 22.29 -19.11
CA ARG A 846 -5.80 21.60 -18.15
C ARG A 846 -4.35 21.49 -18.63
N ILE A 847 -4.12 21.20 -19.91
CA ILE A 847 -2.77 21.14 -20.48
C ILE A 847 -2.19 22.53 -20.67
N GLN A 848 -3.03 23.53 -20.97
CA GLN A 848 -2.62 24.93 -20.94
C GLN A 848 -2.08 25.33 -19.56
N ALA A 849 -2.74 24.94 -18.47
CA ALA A 849 -2.23 25.20 -17.11
C ALA A 849 -0.88 24.49 -16.85
N ILE A 850 -0.71 23.25 -17.30
CA ILE A 850 0.56 22.50 -17.18
C ILE A 850 1.68 23.15 -18.01
N HIS A 851 1.40 23.60 -19.23
CA HIS A 851 2.35 24.29 -20.10
C HIS A 851 2.91 25.55 -19.44
N HIS A 852 2.06 26.41 -18.89
CA HIS A 852 2.50 27.62 -18.17
C HIS A 852 3.39 27.30 -16.96
N LYS A 853 3.15 26.20 -16.24
CA LYS A 853 4.02 25.76 -15.14
C LYS A 853 5.41 25.33 -15.64
N ILE A 854 5.46 24.63 -16.77
CA ILE A 854 6.73 24.25 -17.43
C ILE A 854 7.47 25.49 -17.93
N GLU A 855 6.79 26.46 -18.56
CA GLU A 855 7.40 27.73 -18.98
C GLU A 855 7.98 28.52 -17.78
N GLY A 856 7.24 28.62 -16.67
CA GLY A 856 7.73 29.23 -15.43
C GLY A 856 8.94 28.50 -14.85
N LEU A 857 8.96 27.17 -14.91
CA LEU A 857 10.10 26.36 -14.46
C LEU A 857 11.32 26.54 -15.37
N ILE A 858 11.14 26.63 -16.69
CA ILE A 858 12.20 26.98 -17.65
C ILE A 858 12.75 28.38 -17.36
N GLN A 859 11.88 29.37 -17.14
CA GLN A 859 12.32 30.74 -16.80
C GLN A 859 13.15 30.76 -15.51
N SER A 860 12.72 30.04 -14.46
CA SER A 860 13.49 29.89 -13.21
C SER A 860 14.83 29.17 -13.43
N ALA A 861 14.83 28.09 -14.23
CA ALA A 861 16.00 27.29 -14.56
C ALA A 861 17.10 28.06 -15.31
N PHE A 862 16.74 29.05 -16.13
CA PHE A 862 17.68 29.82 -16.95
C PHE A 862 17.81 31.31 -16.56
N ALA A 863 17.20 31.73 -15.44
CA ALA A 863 17.33 33.09 -14.92
C ALA A 863 18.78 33.47 -14.57
N VAL A 864 19.19 34.69 -14.95
CA VAL A 864 20.52 35.22 -14.65
C VAL A 864 20.47 36.00 -13.33
N SER A 865 21.17 35.50 -12.29
CA SER A 865 21.31 36.22 -11.02
C SER A 865 22.19 37.48 -11.20
N PRO A 866 21.74 38.69 -10.79
CA PRO A 866 22.37 39.96 -11.16
C PRO A 866 23.72 40.27 -10.45
N HIS A 867 24.19 39.42 -9.55
CA HIS A 867 25.41 39.66 -8.76
C HIS A 867 26.70 39.01 -9.30
N SER A 868 26.72 38.52 -10.54
CA SER A 868 27.93 37.89 -11.13
C SER A 868 28.33 38.53 -12.47
N ALA A 869 29.15 39.58 -12.40
CA ALA A 869 29.74 40.24 -13.56
C ALA A 869 31.11 39.64 -13.95
N ASP A 870 31.26 38.31 -13.92
CA ASP A 870 32.49 37.63 -14.38
C ASP A 870 32.16 36.59 -15.46
N HIS A 871 32.81 36.73 -16.62
CA HIS A 871 32.39 36.19 -17.91
C HIS A 871 33.19 34.95 -18.37
N ARG A 872 33.93 34.28 -17.47
CA ARG A 872 34.97 33.31 -17.88
C ARG A 872 34.63 31.82 -17.82
N GLN A 873 33.46 31.40 -17.31
CA GLN A 873 33.00 30.00 -17.40
C GLN A 873 31.47 29.89 -17.61
N PRO A 874 30.98 28.93 -18.42
CA PRO A 874 29.55 28.67 -18.54
C PRO A 874 29.00 28.08 -17.22
N ARG A 875 28.01 28.75 -16.62
CA ARG A 875 27.37 28.33 -15.36
C ARG A 875 26.74 26.93 -15.47
N ARG A 876 27.27 25.98 -14.71
CA ARG A 876 26.74 24.61 -14.54
C ARG A 876 25.63 24.50 -13.48
N THR A 877 25.32 25.60 -12.81
CA THR A 877 24.32 25.69 -11.75
C THR A 877 22.92 25.89 -12.32
N LEU A 878 21.98 25.03 -11.92
CA LEU A 878 20.56 25.08 -12.24
C LEU A 878 19.77 25.61 -11.03
N SER A 879 18.86 26.56 -11.27
CA SER A 879 17.97 27.15 -10.27
C SER A 879 16.57 26.55 -10.42
N ILE A 880 16.15 25.68 -9.50
CA ILE A 880 14.83 25.01 -9.59
C ILE A 880 13.81 25.72 -8.69
N ASP A 881 12.68 26.16 -9.25
CA ASP A 881 11.49 26.50 -8.45
C ASP A 881 10.84 25.20 -7.98
N THR A 882 10.93 24.95 -6.69
CA THR A 882 10.52 23.68 -6.07
C THR A 882 9.02 23.58 -5.89
N SER A 883 8.31 24.72 -5.80
CA SER A 883 6.84 24.74 -5.80
C SER A 883 6.31 24.31 -7.17
N LEU A 884 6.84 24.87 -8.27
CA LEU A 884 6.45 24.48 -9.62
C LEU A 884 6.80 23.02 -9.93
N MET A 885 7.98 22.56 -9.51
CA MET A 885 8.39 21.16 -9.68
C MET A 885 7.43 20.18 -8.97
N TRP A 886 7.07 20.45 -7.71
CA TRP A 886 6.11 19.61 -6.99
C TRP A 886 4.70 19.69 -7.56
N ASP A 887 4.26 20.87 -8.01
CA ASP A 887 2.95 21.06 -8.66
C ASP A 887 2.84 20.32 -10.01
N ILE A 888 3.96 20.07 -10.70
CA ILE A 888 4.02 19.24 -11.91
C ILE A 888 4.02 17.76 -11.54
N LEU A 889 4.93 17.31 -10.66
CA LEU A 889 5.08 15.90 -10.29
C LEU A 889 3.88 15.35 -9.50
N CYS A 890 3.24 16.16 -8.66
CA CYS A 890 2.10 15.80 -7.81
C CYS A 890 0.75 16.31 -8.37
N TYR A 891 0.52 16.20 -9.68
CA TYR A 891 -0.64 16.82 -10.36
C TYR A 891 -2.04 16.41 -9.84
N ASN A 892 -2.16 15.28 -9.12
CA ASN A 892 -3.38 14.79 -8.47
C ASN A 892 -3.41 15.06 -6.94
N SER A 893 -2.47 15.82 -6.37
CA SER A 893 -2.40 16.06 -4.92
C SER A 893 -3.35 17.15 -4.45
N THR A 894 -4.04 16.93 -3.33
CA THR A 894 -4.90 17.92 -2.68
C THR A 894 -4.13 19.03 -1.94
N LYS A 895 -2.79 19.06 -2.03
CA LYS A 895 -1.91 20.00 -1.29
C LYS A 895 -1.46 21.23 -2.11
N SER A 896 -2.02 21.50 -3.30
CA SER A 896 -1.60 22.68 -4.06
C SER A 896 -2.01 23.98 -3.31
N PRO A 897 -1.07 24.91 -3.01
CA PRO A 897 -1.37 26.09 -2.20
C PRO A 897 -2.17 27.19 -2.91
N PHE A 898 -2.45 27.02 -4.21
CA PHE A 898 -2.89 28.10 -5.10
C PHE A 898 -4.20 27.78 -5.81
N ALA A 899 -5.28 27.67 -5.03
CA ALA A 899 -6.63 27.89 -5.55
C ALA A 899 -7.00 29.38 -5.37
N SER A 900 -7.27 30.09 -6.46
CA SER A 900 -7.84 31.44 -6.39
C SER A 900 -9.23 31.36 -5.74
N PRO A 901 -9.58 32.25 -4.78
CA PRO A 901 -10.89 32.22 -4.14
C PRO A 901 -11.99 32.49 -5.18
N GLY A 902 -12.81 31.48 -5.46
CA GLY A 902 -13.95 31.54 -6.38
C GLY A 902 -13.98 30.49 -7.49
N ASP A 903 -12.90 29.72 -7.70
CA ASP A 903 -12.73 28.83 -8.86
C ASP A 903 -12.76 27.32 -8.49
N GLY A 904 -13.67 26.92 -7.60
CA GLY A 904 -13.80 25.51 -7.19
C GLY A 904 -15.11 25.19 -6.45
N LEU A 905 -15.32 23.89 -6.21
CA LEU A 905 -16.54 23.33 -5.59
C LEU A 905 -16.89 23.89 -4.20
N PHE A 906 -15.89 24.37 -3.46
CA PHE A 906 -16.04 24.80 -2.07
C PHE A 906 -16.05 26.34 -1.97
N ASP A 907 -16.99 26.86 -1.18
CA ASP A 907 -17.05 28.28 -0.86
C ASP A 907 -15.77 28.77 -0.15
N ALA A 908 -15.45 30.05 -0.29
CA ALA A 908 -14.26 30.64 0.31
C ALA A 908 -14.18 30.49 1.85
N SER A 909 -15.30 30.25 2.54
CA SER A 909 -15.33 29.92 3.97
C SER A 909 -14.70 28.58 4.34
N PHE A 910 -14.55 27.63 3.40
CA PHE A 910 -13.83 26.37 3.60
C PHE A 910 -12.31 26.54 3.47
N LEU A 911 -11.86 27.63 2.85
CA LEU A 911 -10.45 27.98 2.73
C LEU A 911 -10.06 28.83 3.94
N GLN A 912 -8.97 28.49 4.62
CA GLN A 912 -8.41 29.42 5.60
C GLN A 912 -7.97 30.69 4.85
N PRO A 913 -8.32 31.90 5.33
CA PRO A 913 -7.77 33.12 4.75
C PRO A 913 -6.25 33.02 4.82
N PRO A 914 -5.52 33.31 3.71
CA PRO A 914 -4.09 33.05 3.66
C PRO A 914 -3.39 33.82 4.78
N GLY A 915 -2.91 33.08 5.78
CA GLY A 915 -2.04 33.64 6.80
C GLY A 915 -0.83 34.27 6.10
N GLN A 916 -0.36 35.42 6.58
CA GLN A 916 0.81 36.11 6.03
C GLN A 916 2.11 35.33 6.29
N LYS A 917 2.25 34.22 5.57
CA LYS A 917 3.50 33.62 5.16
C LYS A 917 3.43 33.57 3.65
N HIS A 918 4.17 34.45 2.99
CA HIS A 918 4.59 34.11 1.62
C HIS A 918 5.24 32.73 1.72
N PRO A 919 4.82 31.73 0.90
CA PRO A 919 5.59 30.51 0.82
C PRO A 919 6.99 30.90 0.37
N ASP A 920 7.99 30.60 1.19
CA ASP A 920 9.39 30.92 0.86
C ASP A 920 9.69 30.29 -0.50
N GLN A 921 9.92 31.14 -1.51
CA GLN A 921 10.25 30.69 -2.86
C GLN A 921 11.64 30.05 -2.79
N THR A 922 11.63 28.74 -2.50
CA THR A 922 12.82 27.99 -2.12
C THR A 922 13.48 27.52 -3.39
N THR A 923 14.37 28.36 -3.91
CA THR A 923 15.20 28.05 -5.06
C THR A 923 16.38 27.19 -4.61
N VAL A 924 16.50 25.99 -5.20
CA VAL A 924 17.67 25.12 -4.98
C VAL A 924 18.64 25.30 -6.13
N GLU A 925 19.88 25.70 -5.82
CA GLU A 925 20.98 25.71 -6.78
C GLU A 925 21.69 24.35 -6.78
N THR A 926 21.72 23.68 -7.93
CA THR A 926 22.39 22.38 -8.12
C THR A 926 23.45 22.46 -9.21
N GLU A 927 24.69 22.05 -8.93
CA GLU A 927 25.75 21.90 -9.93
C GLU A 927 25.64 20.56 -10.68
N ILE A 928 25.72 20.59 -12.00
CA ILE A 928 25.48 19.42 -12.86
C ILE A 928 26.77 18.91 -13.48
N PHE A 929 27.16 17.68 -13.12
CA PHE A 929 28.40 17.02 -13.54
C PHE A 929 28.16 15.79 -14.41
N HIS A 930 27.68 15.99 -15.64
CA HIS A 930 27.66 14.94 -16.67
C HIS A 930 28.83 15.14 -17.65
N ARG A 931 29.93 14.40 -17.44
CA ARG A 931 30.95 14.18 -18.48
C ARG A 931 30.59 12.88 -19.22
N SER A 932 30.49 12.92 -20.54
CA SER A 932 30.62 11.70 -21.35
C SER A 932 32.00 11.66 -22.03
N ALA A 933 32.37 10.47 -22.52
CA ALA A 933 33.64 10.12 -23.16
C ALA A 933 34.92 10.12 -22.27
N ARG A 934 35.26 8.91 -21.81
CA ARG A 934 36.62 8.33 -21.75
C ARG A 934 37.78 9.18 -21.22
N THR A 935 37.98 9.13 -19.91
CA THR A 935 39.10 8.36 -19.32
C THR A 935 38.73 8.07 -17.86
N VAL A 936 38.81 6.81 -17.44
CA VAL A 936 38.88 6.52 -16.00
C VAL A 936 40.33 6.82 -15.61
N ASP A 937 40.53 7.84 -14.79
CA ASP A 937 41.86 8.09 -14.23
C ASP A 937 42.11 7.05 -13.13
N THR A 938 42.67 5.91 -13.51
CA THR A 938 42.97 4.83 -12.57
C THR A 938 44.01 5.22 -11.52
N SER A 939 44.64 6.40 -11.62
CA SER A 939 45.53 6.93 -10.58
C SER A 939 44.78 7.51 -9.37
N ASP A 940 43.48 7.82 -9.49
CA ASP A 940 42.61 8.20 -8.36
C ASP A 940 41.77 7.03 -7.78
N GLY A 941 41.87 5.84 -8.40
CA GLY A 941 41.08 4.67 -8.04
C GLY A 941 39.69 4.60 -8.68
N GLY A 942 39.36 5.47 -9.63
CA GLY A 942 38.06 5.57 -10.29
C GLY A 942 37.02 6.35 -9.46
N GLN A 943 37.46 7.16 -8.49
CA GLN A 943 36.63 7.82 -7.49
C GLN A 943 36.19 9.22 -7.96
N ALA A 944 35.34 9.27 -8.98
CA ALA A 944 34.57 10.48 -9.26
C ALA A 944 33.61 10.76 -8.08
N LEU A 945 33.94 11.73 -7.23
CA LEU A 945 33.09 12.12 -6.10
C LEU A 945 31.70 12.57 -6.58
N PRO A 946 30.61 12.18 -5.90
CA PRO A 946 29.31 12.80 -6.11
C PRO A 946 29.41 14.28 -5.66
N PRO A 947 28.67 15.21 -6.29
CA PRO A 947 28.70 16.60 -5.88
C PRO A 947 28.24 16.77 -4.43
N PHE A 948 28.97 17.58 -3.66
CA PHE A 948 28.54 17.99 -2.33
C PHE A 948 27.22 18.76 -2.41
N SER A 949 26.40 18.63 -1.37
CA SER A 949 24.99 19.09 -1.38
C SER A 949 24.82 20.58 -1.64
N SER A 950 23.82 20.90 -2.46
CA SER A 950 23.26 22.22 -2.76
C SER A 950 23.24 23.22 -1.59
N THR A 951 23.62 24.46 -1.86
CA THR A 951 23.30 25.61 -0.99
C THR A 951 21.83 26.00 -1.18
N VAL A 952 21.03 25.90 -0.13
CA VAL A 952 19.64 26.39 -0.15
C VAL A 952 19.64 27.89 0.13
N HIS A 953 19.06 28.69 -0.77
CA HIS A 953 18.93 30.14 -0.61
C HIS A 953 17.47 30.54 -0.41
N HIS A 954 17.14 31.05 0.77
CA HIS A 954 15.87 31.71 1.04
C HIS A 954 15.92 33.16 0.55
N ARG A 955 15.11 33.54 -0.44
CA ARG A 955 14.92 34.94 -0.85
C ARG A 955 13.86 35.62 0.00
N GLY A 956 14.30 36.29 1.07
CA GLY A 956 13.46 37.22 1.82
C GLY A 956 13.13 38.49 1.02
N ALA A 957 11.93 39.02 1.18
CA ALA A 957 11.53 40.30 0.60
C ALA A 957 12.24 41.48 1.31
N SER A 958 12.48 42.55 0.55
CA SER A 958 13.31 43.72 0.90
C SER A 958 13.20 44.25 2.34
N GLU A 959 14.34 44.35 3.03
CA GLU A 959 14.47 45.23 4.19
C GLU A 959 14.43 46.69 3.75
N ASN A 960 13.64 47.50 4.45
CA ASN A 960 13.67 48.96 4.33
C ASN A 960 14.25 49.54 5.63
N SER A 961 15.15 50.51 5.48
CA SER A 961 16.08 51.01 6.51
C SER A 961 15.50 51.37 7.89
N GLN A 962 16.25 51.11 8.97
CA GLN A 962 16.70 52.18 9.89
C GLN A 962 17.88 51.77 10.80
N SER A 963 18.61 52.77 11.28
CA SER A 963 19.94 52.67 11.92
C SER A 963 19.90 52.73 13.46
N GLY A 964 20.84 52.04 14.14
CA GLY A 964 21.10 52.20 15.58
C GLY A 964 22.29 51.34 16.08
N PRO A 965 23.11 51.77 17.07
CA PRO A 965 24.48 51.24 17.19
C PRO A 965 24.86 50.51 18.51
N TRP A 966 25.83 49.60 18.36
CA TRP A 966 26.92 49.27 19.30
C TRP A 966 26.71 48.33 20.52
N SER A 967 27.86 47.75 20.92
CA SER A 967 28.15 46.84 22.04
C SER A 967 27.67 45.38 21.91
N GLY A 968 28.47 44.35 22.25
CA GLY A 968 29.90 44.32 22.61
C GLY A 968 30.23 43.31 23.72
N THR A 969 31.33 42.55 23.54
CA THR A 969 32.00 41.65 24.52
C THR A 969 31.20 40.41 24.98
N ASN A 970 31.75 39.19 24.92
CA ASN A 970 32.92 38.75 25.68
C ASN A 970 33.82 37.73 24.95
N SER A 971 35.14 37.93 25.05
CA SER A 971 36.18 36.87 24.99
C SER A 971 36.23 36.11 26.33
N ILE A 972 36.95 35.00 26.56
CA ILE A 972 38.41 34.71 26.58
C ILE A 972 38.46 33.14 26.68
N ALA A 973 39.17 32.32 25.88
CA ALA A 973 40.58 32.24 25.44
C ALA A 973 41.55 31.48 26.39
N ALA A 974 42.26 30.46 25.86
CA ALA A 974 43.49 29.82 26.37
C ALA A 974 43.85 28.59 25.47
N GLU A 975 45.10 28.19 25.19
CA GLU A 975 46.40 28.88 25.12
C GLU A 975 47.47 27.92 24.49
N GLY A 976 48.59 28.45 23.96
CA GLY A 976 49.86 27.70 23.78
C GLY A 976 50.19 27.04 22.42
N GLY A 977 51.21 27.56 21.71
CA GLY A 977 51.87 26.93 20.54
C GLY A 977 53.21 26.23 20.92
N PRO A 978 54.27 26.18 20.06
CA PRO A 978 54.37 26.65 18.67
C PRO A 978 55.15 25.74 17.66
N SER A 979 55.08 26.11 16.37
CA SER A 979 56.10 26.01 15.29
C SER A 979 56.95 24.73 15.05
N GLN A 980 57.04 24.31 13.77
CA GLN A 980 58.29 24.45 12.98
C GLN A 980 58.06 24.38 11.45
N GLY A 981 59.05 24.87 10.69
CA GLY A 981 59.01 25.11 9.24
C GLY A 981 59.59 23.99 8.35
N PRO A 982 59.86 24.26 7.05
CA PRO A 982 59.85 23.21 6.01
C PRO A 982 61.21 22.83 5.37
N LEU A 983 61.19 21.70 4.62
CA LEU A 983 62.18 21.22 3.61
C LEU A 983 63.53 20.67 4.18
N PRO A 984 64.34 19.84 3.46
CA PRO A 984 64.45 19.74 1.99
C PRO A 984 64.70 18.35 1.28
N ARG A 985 64.31 18.33 -0.01
CA ARG A 985 64.94 17.81 -1.26
C ARG A 985 65.97 16.64 -1.35
N GLU A 986 65.83 15.94 -2.50
CA GLU A 986 66.86 15.49 -3.49
C GLU A 986 67.45 14.05 -3.53
N ALA A 987 66.85 13.23 -4.41
CA ALA A 987 67.39 12.75 -5.70
C ALA A 987 68.82 12.18 -5.87
N LEU A 988 68.88 10.90 -6.30
CA LEU A 988 69.84 10.27 -7.21
C LEU A 988 69.07 9.17 -7.99
N GLY A 989 69.25 8.88 -9.27
CA GLY A 989 70.05 9.48 -10.34
C GLY A 989 70.21 8.50 -11.54
N TRP A 990 70.61 9.02 -12.70
CA TRP A 990 71.03 8.31 -13.94
C TRP A 990 69.97 7.88 -14.97
N SER A 991 70.42 7.83 -16.23
CA SER A 991 69.66 8.16 -17.44
C SER A 991 69.79 7.10 -18.54
N GLY A 992 68.77 6.99 -19.40
CA GLY A 992 68.76 6.11 -20.58
C GLY A 992 67.99 6.73 -21.75
N LEU A 993 68.64 6.79 -22.92
CA LEU A 993 68.15 7.37 -24.17
C LEU A 993 67.05 6.54 -24.86
N GLY A 994 66.25 7.17 -25.73
CA GLY A 994 65.80 6.52 -26.99
C GLY A 994 64.30 6.52 -27.32
N PHE A 995 63.96 7.07 -28.50
CA PHE A 995 62.68 6.90 -29.24
C PHE A 995 62.59 5.48 -29.90
N PRO A 996 61.54 5.13 -30.69
CA PRO A 996 60.10 5.08 -30.38
C PRO A 996 59.39 3.79 -30.89
N GLY A 997 58.13 3.55 -30.49
CA GLY A 997 57.19 2.63 -31.17
C GLY A 997 57.13 1.21 -30.61
N ASP A 998 55.89 0.68 -30.48
CA ASP A 998 55.44 -0.69 -30.10
C ASP A 998 56.34 -1.53 -29.17
N VAL A 999 55.86 -2.07 -28.04
CA VAL A 999 54.77 -3.06 -27.98
C VAL A 999 54.00 -3.01 -26.63
N SER A 1000 52.75 -3.49 -26.65
CA SER A 1000 51.94 -3.94 -25.50
C SER A 1000 51.47 -2.90 -24.47
N PHE A 1001 50.31 -2.31 -24.73
CA PHE A 1001 49.36 -1.94 -23.68
C PHE A 1001 48.18 -2.92 -23.71
N MET A 1002 47.77 -3.40 -22.53
CA MET A 1002 46.60 -4.27 -22.39
C MET A 1002 45.32 -3.48 -22.67
N ASP A 1003 44.58 -3.91 -23.67
CA ASP A 1003 43.23 -3.42 -23.95
C ASP A 1003 42.24 -4.05 -22.96
N VAL A 1004 41.63 -3.22 -22.11
CA VAL A 1004 40.62 -3.63 -21.11
C VAL A 1004 39.22 -3.24 -21.58
N THR A 1005 38.85 -3.73 -22.77
CA THR A 1005 37.51 -3.57 -23.38
C THR A 1005 36.55 -4.73 -23.07
N ARG A 1006 36.80 -5.52 -22.02
CA ARG A 1006 35.87 -6.56 -21.54
C ARG A 1006 35.01 -6.09 -20.37
N ASP A 1007 33.99 -5.29 -20.71
CA ASP A 1007 32.78 -5.12 -19.90
C ASP A 1007 31.83 -6.31 -20.19
N PRO A 1008 31.34 -7.05 -19.18
CA PRO A 1008 30.52 -8.25 -19.39
C PRO A 1008 29.12 -8.01 -19.98
N PHE A 1009 28.69 -6.75 -20.20
CA PHE A 1009 27.38 -6.44 -20.81
C PHE A 1009 27.40 -6.24 -22.34
N PHE A 1010 28.54 -6.42 -23.02
CA PHE A 1010 28.60 -6.47 -24.49
C PHE A 1010 29.05 -7.85 -25.01
N GLN A 1011 28.08 -8.75 -25.17
CA GLN A 1011 28.18 -9.93 -26.05
C GLN A 1011 26.98 -9.99 -26.99
N PHE A 1012 27.20 -10.52 -28.20
CA PHE A 1012 26.28 -10.57 -29.37
C PHE A 1012 26.39 -9.42 -30.39
N GLN A 1013 27.60 -9.22 -30.92
CA GLN A 1013 27.78 -8.88 -32.33
C GLN A 1013 28.85 -9.80 -32.92
N ASP A 1014 28.41 -10.80 -33.69
CA ASP A 1014 29.26 -11.58 -34.59
C ASP A 1014 28.83 -11.24 -36.03
N HIS A 1015 29.78 -10.82 -36.87
CA HIS A 1015 29.47 -10.15 -38.14
C HIS A 1015 29.16 -11.13 -39.30
N GLU A 1016 29.22 -12.44 -39.08
CA GLU A 1016 29.06 -13.45 -40.15
C GLU A 1016 27.79 -14.32 -40.04
N ASN A 1017 26.86 -14.06 -39.09
CA ASN A 1017 25.70 -14.92 -38.88
C ASN A 1017 24.36 -14.14 -38.83
N PRO A 1018 23.42 -14.31 -39.79
CA PRO A 1018 22.23 -13.46 -39.94
C PRO A 1018 21.07 -13.75 -38.95
N TYR A 1019 21.36 -14.35 -37.79
CA TYR A 1019 20.37 -14.75 -36.79
C TYR A 1019 20.81 -14.38 -35.35
N GLN A 1020 20.82 -13.09 -35.01
CA GLN A 1020 20.77 -12.64 -33.61
C GLN A 1020 20.18 -11.22 -33.51
N GLY A 1021 19.27 -11.02 -32.55
CA GLY A 1021 18.51 -9.79 -32.39
C GLY A 1021 19.27 -8.69 -31.65
N ILE A 1022 19.07 -7.45 -32.09
CA ILE A 1022 19.51 -6.25 -31.37
C ILE A 1022 18.52 -6.01 -30.22
N TRP A 1023 19.00 -6.01 -28.98
CA TRP A 1023 18.21 -5.56 -27.84
C TRP A 1023 18.37 -4.04 -27.68
N GLU A 1024 17.43 -3.25 -28.24
CA GLU A 1024 17.33 -1.83 -27.90
C GLU A 1024 16.79 -1.68 -26.46
N ILE A 1025 17.49 -0.92 -25.63
CA ILE A 1025 17.00 -0.56 -24.29
C ILE A 1025 15.79 0.38 -24.46
N GLY A 1026 14.59 -0.12 -24.13
CA GLY A 1026 13.37 0.69 -24.06
C GLY A 1026 12.11 0.08 -24.67
N ASN A 1027 12.12 -1.13 -25.22
CA ASN A 1027 10.94 -1.69 -25.87
C ASN A 1027 10.02 -2.45 -24.91
N LEU A 1028 8.85 -1.88 -24.62
CA LEU A 1028 7.66 -2.62 -24.17
C LEU A 1028 6.97 -3.24 -25.39
#